data_AF-A0A817T041-F1
#
_entry.id   AF-A0A817T041-F1
#
_cell.length_a   1.000
_cell.length_b   1.000
_cell.length_c   1.000
_cell.angle_alpha   90.00
_cell.angle_beta   90.00
_cell.angle_gamma   90.00
#
_symmetry.space_group_name_H-M   'P 1'
#
loop_
_entity.id
_entity.type
_entity.pdbx_description
1 polymer ?
#
loop_
_entity_poly.entity_id
_entity_poly.type
_entity_poly.pdbx_seq_one_letter_code
_entity_poly.pdbx_strand_id
1 'polypeptide(L)'
;MNNQTNSTSLVSEEISFRISLIQRITTMSLLIAFAIPSLTCFLVIFYYFIQLRKKLLFDRINHHVILCILISDFLLITTELPFSLSYLSFGYMQSTKICLFWTFWDYYLQAATLFLTMYAAIERYLLVFHRQCIMKNKLFFHYIPLGFVCCYSFGIYLYFIPLFSCKPNYSYDLAAFVCGGPCYLNAFVQNIYDTIIDIMLPTCVLLVFNLLMIGRVIRYKRKVSPSTRVSNILKKSRRMILQLLAISLMTLLNWTPWIFIILVHDFYDPSFGEQFITIFLHYLPYFTSFASPFLALINLPEIREEFKKVMRQLMTTLHILNSTQLDLESSSMELIFLSGNYPNLYGLGLFDIQQETVLRLFTDEILLTNTIKNQMVSVAIGINTNEIRSSINNGNPLIFTHIFTIFNNLRYLSFGPSCLWYQRLSFNEFLTVASSTLLELHVCLSYFDDCLYLLDGRFNQLHTFCVDLKYILSSGLTISKELKKNIISHIPQLERFTFNIRSLIHYHNQIDLTSNKDIQYTLMDFKDDHIISCVDYSSVSEEGHCHIYSYPYRSKYYNNITNNFPGGLFQCVSKVSFFDERPFEHEFFLRIARSFPLLKKLTLINKKPQNNKGYRTSKNDNQALSIVNYRHLIQLHLTKAH
;
A
#
# COMPACT_ATOMS: atom_id res chain seq x y z
N MET A 1 -70.99 -43.60 -37.73
CA MET A 1 -70.09 -43.26 -38.85
C MET A 1 -69.47 -41.91 -38.55
N ASN A 2 -68.16 -41.79 -38.79
CA ASN A 2 -67.36 -40.67 -39.31
C ASN A 2 -67.71 -39.21 -38.86
N ASN A 3 -66.75 -38.34 -38.54
CA ASN A 3 -65.29 -38.48 -38.64
C ASN A 3 -64.52 -37.61 -37.63
N GLN A 4 -63.23 -37.92 -37.47
CA GLN A 4 -62.29 -37.17 -36.63
C GLN A 4 -62.03 -35.77 -37.20
N THR A 5 -61.96 -34.77 -36.32
CA THR A 5 -61.24 -33.50 -36.54
C THR A 5 -60.65 -33.01 -35.21
N ASN A 6 -59.60 -32.18 -35.30
CA ASN A 6 -59.01 -31.41 -34.19
C ASN A 6 -58.30 -32.21 -33.07
N SER A 7 -57.25 -32.96 -33.44
CA SER A 7 -56.26 -33.53 -32.50
C SER A 7 -54.86 -32.95 -32.72
N THR A 8 -54.76 -31.64 -33.02
CA THR A 8 -53.52 -30.96 -33.42
C THR A 8 -53.16 -29.71 -32.61
N SER A 9 -54.02 -29.25 -31.70
CA SER A 9 -53.74 -28.12 -30.79
C SER A 9 -52.89 -28.49 -29.57
N LEU A 10 -52.87 -29.76 -29.16
CA LEU A 10 -52.21 -30.23 -27.94
C LEU A 10 -50.67 -30.26 -27.99
N VAL A 11 -50.06 -30.01 -29.15
CA VAL A 11 -48.59 -30.02 -29.31
C VAL A 11 -47.99 -28.61 -29.28
N SER A 12 -48.79 -27.56 -29.50
CA SER A 12 -48.33 -26.16 -29.44
C SER A 12 -48.22 -25.59 -28.03
N GLU A 13 -49.02 -26.08 -27.07
CA GLU A 13 -48.99 -25.59 -25.68
C GLU A 13 -47.91 -26.28 -24.83
N GLU A 14 -47.34 -27.41 -25.25
CA GLU A 14 -46.17 -28.02 -24.58
C GLU A 14 -44.85 -27.24 -24.84
N ILE A 15 -44.91 -26.19 -25.66
CA ILE A 15 -43.88 -25.14 -25.79
C ILE A 15 -44.01 -24.12 -24.63
N SER A 16 -44.88 -24.37 -23.64
CA SER A 16 -44.94 -23.62 -22.39
C SER A 16 -43.58 -23.58 -21.66
N PHE A 17 -42.99 -22.40 -21.70
CA PHE A 17 -42.01 -21.86 -20.75
C PHE A 17 -40.80 -22.71 -20.32
N ARG A 18 -40.35 -23.68 -21.12
CA ARG A 18 -39.06 -24.35 -20.86
C ARG A 18 -37.89 -23.40 -21.09
N ILE A 19 -37.42 -22.78 -20.01
CA ILE A 19 -36.22 -21.91 -19.99
C ILE A 19 -35.08 -22.61 -20.74
N SER A 20 -34.52 -21.93 -21.75
CA SER A 20 -33.56 -22.57 -22.66
C SER A 20 -32.32 -23.09 -21.91
N LEU A 21 -31.80 -24.25 -22.33
CA LEU A 21 -30.65 -24.88 -21.68
C LEU A 21 -29.43 -23.95 -21.64
N ILE A 22 -29.21 -23.20 -22.72
CA ILE A 22 -28.16 -22.17 -22.82
C ILE A 22 -28.31 -21.14 -21.69
N GLN A 23 -29.50 -20.55 -21.57
CA GLN A 23 -29.80 -19.54 -20.56
C GLN A 23 -29.67 -20.09 -19.13
N ARG A 24 -30.13 -21.33 -18.86
CA ARG A 24 -29.94 -21.98 -17.54
C ARG A 24 -28.46 -22.08 -17.19
N ILE A 25 -27.63 -22.53 -18.13
CA ILE A 25 -26.17 -22.64 -17.96
C ILE A 25 -25.54 -21.25 -17.77
N THR A 26 -25.95 -20.24 -18.55
CA THR A 26 -25.44 -18.87 -18.43
C THR A 26 -25.79 -18.25 -17.08
N THR A 27 -27.05 -18.31 -16.64
CA THR A 27 -27.49 -17.77 -15.34
C THR A 27 -26.79 -18.50 -14.19
N MET A 28 -26.73 -19.84 -14.22
CA MET A 28 -26.04 -20.64 -13.20
C MET A 28 -24.55 -20.25 -13.10
N SER A 29 -23.85 -20.14 -14.24
CA SER A 29 -22.44 -19.73 -14.29
C SER A 29 -22.22 -18.31 -13.78
N LEU A 30 -23.11 -17.38 -14.13
CA LEU A 30 -23.05 -15.97 -13.70
C LEU A 30 -23.24 -15.85 -12.17
N LEU A 31 -24.24 -16.53 -11.61
CA LEU A 31 -24.50 -16.56 -10.18
C LEU A 31 -23.31 -17.15 -9.40
N ILE A 32 -22.75 -18.28 -9.85
CA ILE A 32 -21.57 -18.92 -9.22
C ILE A 32 -20.35 -17.99 -9.28
N ALA A 33 -20.12 -17.32 -10.40
CA ALA A 33 -18.99 -16.41 -10.61
C ALA A 33 -19.01 -15.19 -9.67
N PHE A 34 -20.20 -14.71 -9.28
CA PHE A 34 -20.33 -13.65 -8.27
C PHE A 34 -20.39 -14.19 -6.82
N ALA A 35 -20.98 -15.37 -6.61
CA ALA A 35 -21.11 -15.97 -5.29
C ALA A 35 -19.76 -16.33 -4.66
N ILE A 36 -18.84 -16.97 -5.38
CA ILE A 36 -17.55 -17.43 -4.82
C ILE A 36 -16.69 -16.26 -4.29
N PRO A 37 -16.45 -15.16 -5.05
CA PRO A 37 -15.77 -13.99 -4.52
C PRO A 37 -16.53 -13.31 -3.38
N SER A 38 -17.86 -13.24 -3.46
CA SER A 38 -18.70 -12.61 -2.43
C SER A 38 -18.60 -13.35 -1.09
N LEU A 39 -18.78 -14.67 -1.08
CA LEU A 39 -18.64 -15.53 0.10
C LEU A 39 -17.24 -15.43 0.73
N THR A 40 -16.20 -15.41 -0.09
CA THR A 40 -14.82 -15.19 0.37
C THR A 40 -14.68 -13.83 1.08
N CYS A 41 -15.31 -12.78 0.53
CA CYS A 41 -15.34 -11.45 1.12
C CYS A 41 -16.13 -11.41 2.44
N PHE A 42 -17.29 -12.08 2.52
CA PHE A 42 -18.07 -12.24 3.76
C PHE A 42 -17.28 -12.90 4.88
N LEU A 43 -16.61 -14.03 4.60
CA LEU A 43 -15.82 -14.76 5.60
C LEU A 43 -14.68 -13.88 6.17
N VAL A 44 -13.99 -13.14 5.31
CA VAL A 44 -12.96 -12.16 5.73
C VAL A 44 -13.57 -11.05 6.60
N ILE A 45 -14.72 -10.49 6.20
CA ILE A 45 -15.40 -9.43 6.96
C ILE A 45 -15.86 -9.93 8.33
N PHE A 46 -16.49 -11.11 8.42
CA PHE A 46 -16.92 -11.68 9.69
C PHE A 46 -15.76 -12.04 10.60
N TYR A 47 -14.66 -12.58 10.06
CA TYR A 47 -13.41 -12.80 10.82
C TYR A 47 -12.94 -11.49 11.48
N TYR A 48 -12.87 -10.39 10.72
CA TYR A 48 -12.47 -9.09 11.28
C TYR A 48 -13.50 -8.51 12.26
N PHE A 49 -14.82 -8.72 12.05
CA PHE A 49 -15.84 -8.33 13.04
C PHE A 49 -15.71 -9.09 14.36
N ILE A 50 -15.34 -10.38 14.32
CA ILE A 50 -15.07 -11.21 15.51
C ILE A 50 -13.78 -10.72 16.20
N GLN A 51 -12.69 -10.59 15.45
CA GLN A 51 -11.38 -10.17 15.96
C GLN A 51 -11.43 -8.77 16.58
N LEU A 52 -12.16 -7.83 15.95
CA LEU A 52 -12.30 -6.44 16.41
C LEU A 52 -13.58 -6.20 17.22
N ARG A 53 -14.28 -7.24 17.70
CA ARG A 53 -15.60 -7.18 18.37
C ARG A 53 -15.69 -6.08 19.43
N LYS A 54 -14.68 -5.97 20.30
CA LYS A 54 -14.64 -4.94 21.38
C LYS A 54 -14.70 -3.49 20.84
N LYS A 55 -14.13 -3.23 19.66
CA LYS A 55 -13.90 -1.89 19.08
C LYS A 55 -14.86 -1.55 17.93
N LEU A 56 -15.33 -2.53 17.16
CA LEU A 56 -16.26 -2.29 16.05
C LEU A 56 -17.72 -2.34 16.48
N LEU A 57 -18.07 -3.20 17.45
CA LEU A 57 -19.47 -3.49 17.78
C LEU A 57 -19.97 -2.52 18.86
N PHE A 58 -19.36 -2.52 20.05
CA PHE A 58 -19.83 -1.71 21.19
C PHE A 58 -19.72 -0.18 20.99
N ASP A 59 -18.68 0.30 20.29
CA ASP A 59 -18.42 1.75 20.12
C ASP A 59 -19.28 2.42 19.04
N ARG A 60 -19.79 1.67 18.05
CA ARG A 60 -20.40 2.24 16.84
C ARG A 60 -21.68 1.52 16.43
N ILE A 61 -22.77 1.95 17.06
CA ILE A 61 -24.19 1.68 16.74
C ILE A 61 -24.44 1.41 15.24
N ASN A 62 -23.98 2.33 14.38
CA ASN A 62 -24.16 2.32 12.93
C ASN A 62 -23.63 1.04 12.24
N HIS A 63 -22.71 0.31 12.86
CA HIS A 63 -22.19 -0.95 12.33
C HIS A 63 -23.15 -2.12 12.54
N HIS A 64 -24.10 -2.05 13.49
CA HIS A 64 -25.03 -3.16 13.74
C HIS A 64 -25.97 -3.37 12.56
N VAL A 65 -26.59 -2.32 12.02
CA VAL A 65 -27.52 -2.49 10.87
C VAL A 65 -26.77 -2.99 9.63
N ILE A 66 -25.53 -2.51 9.42
CA ILE A 66 -24.64 -3.03 8.37
C ILE A 66 -24.31 -4.52 8.60
N LEU A 67 -24.04 -4.93 9.84
CA LEU A 67 -23.79 -6.33 10.19
C LEU A 67 -25.04 -7.19 10.00
N CYS A 68 -26.25 -6.69 10.33
CA CYS A 68 -27.51 -7.38 10.06
C CYS A 68 -27.75 -7.57 8.56
N ILE A 69 -27.57 -6.53 7.74
CA ILE A 69 -27.66 -6.62 6.27
C ILE A 69 -26.68 -7.68 5.75
N LEU A 70 -25.41 -7.62 6.17
CA LEU A 70 -24.39 -8.59 5.76
C LEU A 70 -24.71 -10.03 6.21
N ILE A 71 -25.37 -10.22 7.36
CA ILE A 71 -25.83 -11.54 7.81
C ILE A 71 -26.99 -12.05 6.94
N SER A 72 -28.00 -11.22 6.64
CA SER A 72 -29.10 -11.59 5.76
C SER A 72 -28.62 -11.90 4.33
N ASP A 73 -27.73 -11.08 3.77
CA ASP A 73 -27.12 -11.29 2.45
C ASP A 73 -26.28 -12.58 2.42
N PHE A 74 -25.50 -12.85 3.47
CA PHE A 74 -24.74 -14.09 3.59
C PHE A 74 -25.66 -15.31 3.71
N LEU A 75 -26.75 -15.23 4.46
CA LEU A 75 -27.75 -16.29 4.55
C LEU A 75 -28.39 -16.55 3.18
N LEU A 76 -28.78 -15.50 2.45
CA LEU A 76 -29.36 -15.63 1.10
C LEU A 76 -28.40 -16.40 0.17
N ILE A 77 -27.12 -16.02 0.12
CA ILE A 77 -26.12 -16.65 -0.76
C ILE A 77 -25.71 -18.06 -0.28
N THR A 78 -25.76 -18.36 1.03
CA THR A 78 -25.36 -19.68 1.57
C THR A 78 -26.49 -20.70 1.69
N THR A 79 -27.75 -20.26 1.74
CA THR A 79 -28.89 -21.15 2.05
C THR A 79 -30.01 -21.09 1.02
N GLU A 80 -30.32 -19.94 0.44
CA GLU A 80 -31.31 -19.87 -0.65
C GLU A 80 -30.66 -20.19 -2.00
N LEU A 81 -29.57 -19.49 -2.36
CA LEU A 81 -28.95 -19.62 -3.68
C LEU A 81 -28.62 -21.07 -4.10
N PRO A 82 -28.22 -22.00 -3.20
CA PRO A 82 -28.08 -23.41 -3.55
C PRO A 82 -29.38 -24.09 -4.04
N PHE A 83 -30.56 -23.69 -3.56
CA PHE A 83 -31.85 -24.16 -4.10
C PHE A 83 -32.09 -23.58 -5.51
N SER A 84 -31.89 -22.27 -5.70
CA SER A 84 -31.97 -21.65 -7.03
C SER A 84 -30.99 -22.28 -8.04
N LEU A 85 -29.76 -22.59 -7.64
CA LEU A 85 -28.78 -23.31 -8.47
C LEU A 85 -29.17 -24.78 -8.71
N SER A 86 -29.75 -25.46 -7.71
CA SER A 86 -30.29 -26.82 -7.86
C SER A 86 -31.44 -26.85 -8.89
N TYR A 87 -32.37 -25.90 -8.82
CA TYR A 87 -33.40 -25.73 -9.84
C TYR A 87 -32.80 -25.46 -11.22
N LEU A 88 -31.84 -24.54 -11.35
CA LEU A 88 -31.19 -24.26 -12.63
C LEU A 88 -30.46 -25.50 -13.20
N SER A 89 -29.95 -26.39 -12.35
CA SER A 89 -29.32 -27.66 -12.72
C SER A 89 -30.32 -28.74 -13.15
N PHE A 90 -31.34 -29.05 -12.34
CA PHE A 90 -32.26 -30.16 -12.60
C PHE A 90 -33.51 -29.77 -13.41
N GLY A 91 -33.97 -28.53 -13.28
CA GLY A 91 -35.22 -28.03 -13.88
C GLY A 91 -36.49 -28.42 -13.12
N TYR A 92 -36.36 -28.98 -11.92
CA TYR A 92 -37.46 -29.30 -11.01
C TYR A 92 -36.96 -29.43 -9.56
N MET A 93 -37.88 -29.43 -8.60
CA MET A 93 -37.63 -29.67 -7.17
C MET A 93 -38.14 -31.03 -6.70
N GLN A 94 -37.42 -31.67 -5.77
CA GLN A 94 -37.67 -33.05 -5.36
C GLN A 94 -38.91 -33.25 -4.47
N SER A 95 -39.41 -32.21 -3.79
CA SER A 95 -40.52 -32.35 -2.84
C SER A 95 -41.21 -31.03 -2.55
N THR A 96 -42.54 -31.08 -2.42
CA THR A 96 -43.40 -29.98 -1.95
C THR A 96 -42.95 -29.40 -0.60
N LYS A 97 -42.35 -30.21 0.28
CA LYS A 97 -41.81 -29.73 1.57
C LYS A 97 -40.57 -28.85 1.39
N ILE A 98 -39.73 -29.17 0.40
CA ILE A 98 -38.55 -28.36 0.04
C ILE A 98 -39.01 -27.07 -0.62
N CYS A 99 -39.99 -27.13 -1.53
CA CYS A 99 -40.64 -25.94 -2.11
C CYS A 99 -41.19 -25.00 -1.05
N LEU A 100 -42.04 -25.50 -0.13
CA LEU A 100 -42.63 -24.68 0.94
C LEU A 100 -41.57 -23.98 1.80
N PHE A 101 -40.48 -24.70 2.15
CA PHE A 101 -39.37 -24.11 2.89
C PHE A 101 -38.59 -23.08 2.06
N TRP A 102 -38.25 -23.40 0.81
CA TRP A 102 -37.51 -22.52 -0.10
C TRP A 102 -38.27 -21.22 -0.34
N THR A 103 -39.56 -21.28 -0.71
CA THR A 103 -40.41 -20.11 -0.94
C THR A 103 -40.56 -19.26 0.32
N PHE A 104 -40.77 -19.88 1.50
CA PHE A 104 -40.82 -19.15 2.77
C PHE A 104 -39.51 -18.41 3.06
N TRP A 105 -38.39 -19.11 2.89
CA TRP A 105 -37.07 -18.64 3.30
C TRP A 105 -36.53 -17.55 2.36
N ASP A 106 -36.78 -17.68 1.06
CA ASP A 106 -36.45 -16.68 0.05
C ASP A 106 -37.17 -15.35 0.30
N TYR A 107 -38.51 -15.37 0.34
CA TYR A 107 -39.32 -14.16 0.58
C TYR A 107 -38.96 -13.49 1.91
N TYR A 108 -38.79 -14.29 2.98
CA TYR A 108 -38.31 -13.78 4.27
C TYR A 108 -36.96 -13.05 4.17
N LEU A 109 -35.94 -13.66 3.55
CA LEU A 109 -34.61 -13.07 3.48
C LEU A 109 -34.55 -11.86 2.55
N GLN A 110 -35.21 -11.90 1.39
CA GLN A 110 -35.28 -10.79 0.46
C GLN A 110 -35.95 -9.56 1.11
N ALA A 111 -37.12 -9.74 1.72
CA ALA A 111 -37.82 -8.68 2.42
C ALA A 111 -37.04 -8.17 3.64
N ALA A 112 -36.44 -9.08 4.45
CA ALA A 112 -35.61 -8.67 5.58
C ALA A 112 -34.44 -7.80 5.14
N THR A 113 -33.72 -8.14 4.07
CA THR A 113 -32.65 -7.30 3.50
C THR A 113 -33.18 -5.96 2.99
N LEU A 114 -34.35 -5.93 2.35
CA LEU A 114 -34.98 -4.70 1.85
C LEU A 114 -35.41 -3.76 3.00
N PHE A 115 -36.13 -4.25 4.00
CA PHE A 115 -36.53 -3.49 5.19
C PHE A 115 -35.33 -3.06 6.03
N LEU A 116 -34.30 -3.91 6.19
CA LEU A 116 -33.04 -3.52 6.86
C LEU A 116 -32.33 -2.39 6.11
N THR A 117 -32.34 -2.42 4.77
CA THR A 117 -31.71 -1.36 3.95
C THR A 117 -32.51 -0.06 3.99
N MET A 118 -33.84 -0.13 3.96
CA MET A 118 -34.74 1.01 4.22
C MET A 118 -34.44 1.60 5.60
N TYR A 119 -34.45 0.77 6.65
CA TYR A 119 -34.22 1.23 8.02
C TYR A 119 -32.82 1.82 8.20
N ALA A 120 -31.79 1.23 7.60
CA ALA A 120 -30.44 1.77 7.59
C ALA A 120 -30.40 3.17 6.95
N ALA A 121 -31.20 3.47 5.91
CA ALA A 121 -31.26 4.82 5.35
C ALA A 121 -31.93 5.83 6.30
N ILE A 122 -32.99 5.43 7.02
CA ILE A 122 -33.65 6.22 8.06
C ILE A 122 -32.68 6.49 9.22
N GLU A 123 -32.08 5.44 9.80
CA GLU A 123 -31.12 5.52 10.90
C GLU A 123 -29.94 6.43 10.51
N ARG A 124 -29.34 6.20 9.34
CA ARG A 124 -28.22 6.97 8.79
C ARG A 124 -28.59 8.45 8.54
N TYR A 125 -29.84 8.79 8.24
CA TYR A 125 -30.34 10.18 8.19
C TYR A 125 -30.46 10.81 9.59
N LEU A 126 -31.07 10.10 10.53
CA LEU A 126 -31.21 10.56 11.92
C LEU A 126 -29.84 10.70 12.60
N LEU A 127 -28.87 9.82 12.30
CA LEU A 127 -27.50 9.87 12.81
C LEU A 127 -26.70 11.07 12.30
N VAL A 128 -26.99 11.56 11.09
CA VAL A 128 -26.32 12.73 10.51
C VAL A 128 -26.90 14.04 11.06
N PHE A 129 -28.23 14.14 11.20
CA PHE A 129 -28.89 15.41 11.58
C PHE A 129 -29.35 15.50 13.04
N HIS A 130 -29.57 14.38 13.72
CA HIS A 130 -30.19 14.30 15.06
C HIS A 130 -29.39 13.42 16.04
N ARG A 131 -28.06 13.29 15.82
CA ARG A 131 -27.15 12.39 16.54
C ARG A 131 -27.30 12.37 18.06
N GLN A 132 -27.50 13.53 18.70
CA GLN A 132 -27.65 13.64 20.15
C GLN A 132 -28.90 12.91 20.67
N CYS A 133 -29.99 12.92 19.90
CA CYS A 133 -31.25 12.26 20.27
C CYS A 133 -31.09 10.73 20.30
N ILE A 134 -30.51 10.14 19.24
CA ILE A 134 -30.20 8.70 19.17
C ILE A 134 -29.23 8.29 20.28
N MET A 135 -28.15 9.06 20.48
CA MET A 135 -27.14 8.72 21.49
C MET A 135 -27.68 8.74 22.92
N LYS A 136 -28.72 9.54 23.20
CA LYS A 136 -29.45 9.53 24.47
C LYS A 136 -30.42 8.34 24.55
N ASN A 137 -31.24 8.13 23.52
CA ASN A 137 -32.36 7.18 23.52
C ASN A 137 -32.10 5.96 22.61
N LYS A 138 -30.92 5.34 22.73
CA LYS A 138 -30.45 4.26 21.82
C LYS A 138 -31.41 3.09 21.68
N LEU A 139 -32.07 2.69 22.77
CA LEU A 139 -33.02 1.57 22.78
C LEU A 139 -34.17 1.82 21.79
N PHE A 140 -34.79 3.00 21.86
CA PHE A 140 -35.95 3.37 21.06
C PHE A 140 -35.62 3.73 19.60
N PHE A 141 -34.48 4.38 19.34
CA PHE A 141 -34.15 4.83 17.97
C PHE A 141 -33.26 3.88 17.18
N HIS A 142 -32.66 2.86 17.82
CA HIS A 142 -31.82 1.86 17.16
C HIS A 142 -32.31 0.42 17.36
N TYR A 143 -32.30 -0.08 18.60
CA TYR A 143 -32.50 -1.50 18.85
C TYR A 143 -33.94 -1.98 18.64
N ILE A 144 -34.94 -1.22 19.10
CA ILE A 144 -36.36 -1.59 18.94
C ILE A 144 -36.77 -1.63 17.45
N PRO A 145 -36.49 -0.62 16.60
CA PRO A 145 -36.86 -0.69 15.19
C PRO A 145 -36.07 -1.75 14.41
N LEU A 146 -34.80 -1.97 14.74
CA LEU A 146 -33.98 -3.02 14.12
C LEU A 146 -34.53 -4.42 14.42
N GLY A 147 -34.88 -4.69 15.69
CA GLY A 147 -35.54 -5.95 16.08
C GLY A 147 -36.93 -6.10 15.47
N PHE A 148 -37.73 -5.03 15.47
CA PHE A 148 -39.05 -5.01 14.85
C PHE A 148 -38.98 -5.37 13.36
N VAL A 149 -38.07 -4.79 12.58
CA VAL A 149 -37.88 -5.10 11.14
C VAL A 149 -37.64 -6.60 10.91
N CYS A 150 -36.70 -7.21 11.65
CA CYS A 150 -36.38 -8.63 11.49
C CYS A 150 -37.57 -9.53 11.90
N CYS A 151 -38.20 -9.23 13.04
CA CYS A 151 -39.34 -10.03 13.55
C CYS A 151 -40.61 -9.85 12.71
N TYR A 152 -40.85 -8.67 12.14
CA TYR A 152 -41.95 -8.38 11.24
C TYR A 152 -41.84 -9.20 9.96
N SER A 153 -40.69 -9.10 9.27
CA SER A 153 -40.45 -9.84 8.02
C SER A 153 -40.54 -11.36 8.23
N PHE A 154 -40.02 -11.87 9.36
CA PHE A 154 -40.17 -13.29 9.71
C PHE A 154 -41.65 -13.67 9.96
N GLY A 155 -42.36 -12.86 10.74
CA GLY A 155 -43.75 -13.14 11.13
C GLY A 155 -44.74 -13.08 9.96
N ILE A 156 -44.58 -12.12 9.03
CA ILE A 156 -45.53 -11.93 7.92
C ILE A 156 -45.46 -13.08 6.92
N TYR A 157 -44.27 -13.52 6.50
CA TYR A 157 -44.13 -14.67 5.58
C TYR A 157 -44.35 -16.01 6.28
N LEU A 158 -44.09 -16.13 7.60
CA LEU A 158 -44.50 -17.30 8.37
C LEU A 158 -46.03 -17.42 8.44
N TYR A 159 -46.75 -16.30 8.40
CA TYR A 159 -48.21 -16.30 8.24
C TYR A 159 -48.62 -16.60 6.79
N PHE A 160 -48.15 -15.82 5.81
CA PHE A 160 -48.60 -15.90 4.41
C PHE A 160 -48.26 -17.21 3.67
N ILE A 161 -47.20 -17.93 4.05
CA ILE A 161 -46.71 -19.08 3.26
C ILE A 161 -47.08 -20.44 3.87
N PRO A 162 -46.67 -20.82 5.10
CA PRO A 162 -47.03 -22.11 5.69
C PRO A 162 -48.33 -22.12 6.50
N LEU A 163 -48.87 -20.97 6.94
CA LEU A 163 -50.10 -20.92 7.74
C LEU A 163 -51.34 -20.50 6.93
N PHE A 164 -51.20 -19.66 5.90
CA PHE A 164 -52.30 -19.16 5.09
C PHE A 164 -52.63 -20.09 3.91
N SER A 165 -53.35 -21.18 4.22
CA SER A 165 -53.80 -22.19 3.24
C SER A 165 -54.93 -21.66 2.33
N CYS A 166 -54.59 -20.94 1.26
CA CYS A 166 -55.56 -20.34 0.34
C CYS A 166 -56.50 -21.37 -0.34
N LYS A 167 -56.02 -22.60 -0.55
CA LYS A 167 -56.80 -23.77 -0.99
C LYS A 167 -56.30 -25.03 -0.26
N PRO A 168 -57.17 -25.97 0.16
CA PRO A 168 -56.77 -27.15 0.93
C PRO A 168 -55.88 -28.14 0.14
N ASN A 169 -55.86 -28.06 -1.19
CA ASN A 169 -55.07 -28.90 -2.08
C ASN A 169 -54.25 -28.03 -3.09
N TYR A 170 -53.52 -27.00 -2.61
CA TYR A 170 -52.61 -26.27 -3.50
C TYR A 170 -51.37 -27.10 -3.82
N SER A 171 -51.32 -27.65 -5.04
CA SER A 171 -50.15 -28.30 -5.60
C SER A 171 -49.15 -27.26 -6.09
N TYR A 172 -48.05 -27.07 -5.35
CA TYR A 172 -46.86 -26.39 -5.86
C TYR A 172 -46.38 -27.07 -7.14
N ASP A 173 -46.15 -26.30 -8.20
CA ASP A 173 -45.60 -26.83 -9.45
C ASP A 173 -44.09 -27.07 -9.25
N LEU A 174 -43.72 -28.33 -9.10
CA LEU A 174 -42.33 -28.73 -8.88
C LEU A 174 -41.41 -28.41 -10.07
N ALA A 175 -41.94 -28.12 -11.27
CA ALA A 175 -41.17 -27.78 -12.46
C ALA A 175 -41.04 -26.26 -12.70
N ALA A 176 -41.81 -25.42 -12.00
CA ALA A 176 -41.72 -23.96 -12.09
C ALA A 176 -40.65 -23.38 -11.15
N PHE A 177 -40.17 -22.16 -11.45
CA PHE A 177 -39.23 -21.46 -10.57
C PHE A 177 -39.92 -21.03 -9.26
N VAL A 178 -39.19 -21.10 -8.14
CA VAL A 178 -39.73 -21.02 -6.76
C VAL A 178 -41.00 -21.90 -6.58
N CYS A 179 -41.03 -23.04 -7.28
CA CYS A 179 -42.12 -24.00 -7.36
C CYS A 179 -43.51 -23.42 -7.71
N GLY A 180 -43.54 -22.39 -8.57
CA GLY A 180 -44.78 -21.71 -8.98
C GLY A 180 -45.17 -20.51 -8.11
N GLY A 181 -44.31 -20.15 -7.14
CA GLY A 181 -44.54 -19.06 -6.20
C GLY A 181 -45.46 -19.45 -5.04
N PRO A 182 -45.57 -18.58 -4.02
CA PRO A 182 -46.43 -18.84 -2.87
C PRO A 182 -47.91 -18.64 -3.22
N CYS A 183 -48.76 -19.51 -2.66
CA CYS A 183 -50.18 -19.57 -2.99
C CYS A 183 -50.92 -18.23 -2.81
N TYR A 184 -50.51 -17.40 -1.85
CA TYR A 184 -51.15 -16.13 -1.51
C TYR A 184 -51.11 -15.07 -2.63
N LEU A 185 -50.24 -15.19 -3.63
CA LEU A 185 -50.24 -14.28 -4.79
C LEU A 185 -51.57 -14.35 -5.57
N ASN A 186 -52.26 -15.49 -5.50
CA ASN A 186 -53.61 -15.68 -6.07
C ASN A 186 -54.71 -15.02 -5.22
N ALA A 187 -54.40 -14.55 -4.00
CA ALA A 187 -55.33 -13.94 -3.08
C ALA A 187 -55.11 -12.42 -3.07
N PHE A 188 -56.01 -11.70 -3.76
CA PHE A 188 -55.92 -10.26 -4.05
C PHE A 188 -55.46 -9.38 -2.87
N VAL A 189 -55.98 -9.62 -1.66
CA VAL A 189 -55.64 -8.82 -0.47
C VAL A 189 -54.19 -9.05 -0.02
N GLN A 190 -53.73 -10.30 -0.05
CA GLN A 190 -52.38 -10.69 0.37
C GLN A 190 -51.35 -10.26 -0.68
N ASN A 191 -51.63 -10.44 -1.97
CA ASN A 191 -50.75 -9.97 -3.05
C ASN A 191 -50.57 -8.44 -3.03
N ILE A 192 -51.67 -7.69 -2.85
CA ILE A 192 -51.61 -6.22 -2.72
C ILE A 192 -50.88 -5.81 -1.44
N TYR A 193 -51.01 -6.55 -0.33
CA TYR A 193 -50.27 -6.27 0.89
C TYR A 193 -48.76 -6.44 0.66
N ASP A 194 -48.31 -7.59 0.15
CA ASP A 194 -46.90 -7.88 -0.14
C ASP A 194 -46.31 -6.83 -1.10
N THR A 195 -46.97 -6.63 -2.25
CA THR A 195 -46.54 -5.66 -3.27
C THR A 195 -46.47 -4.22 -2.74
N ILE A 196 -47.47 -3.74 -2.00
CA ILE A 196 -47.52 -2.32 -1.56
C ILE A 196 -46.76 -2.10 -0.25
N ILE A 197 -46.93 -2.95 0.76
CA ILE A 197 -46.43 -2.75 2.12
C ILE A 197 -45.01 -3.31 2.30
N ASP A 198 -44.71 -4.45 1.70
CA ASP A 198 -43.44 -5.16 1.92
C ASP A 198 -42.39 -4.88 0.84
N ILE A 199 -42.81 -4.58 -0.40
CA ILE A 199 -41.89 -4.27 -1.52
C ILE A 199 -41.88 -2.76 -1.88
N MET A 200 -43.03 -2.18 -2.22
CA MET A 200 -43.09 -0.80 -2.71
C MET A 200 -42.80 0.24 -1.61
N LEU A 201 -43.47 0.15 -0.47
CA LEU A 201 -43.32 1.11 0.63
C LEU A 201 -41.87 1.23 1.13
N PRO A 202 -41.12 0.13 1.42
CA PRO A 202 -39.72 0.22 1.83
C PRO A 202 -38.83 0.83 0.76
N THR A 203 -39.10 0.52 -0.52
CA THR A 203 -38.35 1.08 -1.66
C THR A 203 -38.61 2.58 -1.84
N CYS A 204 -39.87 3.03 -1.71
CA CYS A 204 -40.22 4.45 -1.72
C CYS A 204 -39.59 5.21 -0.53
N VAL A 205 -39.64 4.65 0.68
CA VAL A 205 -39.02 5.24 1.88
C VAL A 205 -37.49 5.29 1.72
N LEU A 206 -36.88 4.23 1.21
CA LEU A 206 -35.45 4.16 0.90
C LEU A 206 -35.02 5.25 -0.10
N LEU A 207 -35.80 5.46 -1.16
CA LEU A 207 -35.58 6.54 -2.13
C LEU A 207 -35.70 7.92 -1.47
N VAL A 208 -36.80 8.17 -0.76
CA VAL A 208 -37.08 9.45 -0.10
C VAL A 208 -35.99 9.82 0.91
N PHE A 209 -35.56 8.90 1.79
CA PHE A 209 -34.53 9.21 2.79
C PHE A 209 -33.15 9.45 2.17
N ASN A 210 -32.78 8.77 1.07
CA ASN A 210 -31.55 9.04 0.35
C ASN A 210 -31.60 10.40 -0.40
N LEU A 211 -32.73 10.74 -1.03
CA LEU A 211 -32.92 12.06 -1.66
C LEU A 211 -32.92 13.19 -0.62
N LEU A 212 -33.58 13.02 0.53
CA LEU A 212 -33.55 13.96 1.65
C LEU A 212 -32.13 14.14 2.21
N MET A 213 -31.35 13.06 2.30
CA MET A 213 -29.95 13.14 2.71
C MET A 213 -29.11 13.95 1.71
N ILE A 214 -29.13 13.57 0.42
CA ILE A 214 -28.36 14.25 -0.62
C ILE A 214 -28.76 15.72 -0.70
N GLY A 215 -30.07 16.00 -0.75
CA GLY A 215 -30.63 17.35 -0.78
C GLY A 215 -30.24 18.20 0.44
N ARG A 216 -30.26 17.64 1.66
CA ARG A 216 -29.77 18.35 2.85
C ARG A 216 -28.26 18.57 2.80
N VAL A 217 -27.45 17.57 2.43
CA VAL A 217 -25.99 17.72 2.34
C VAL A 217 -25.60 18.81 1.33
N ILE A 218 -26.26 18.88 0.17
CA ILE A 218 -26.07 19.95 -0.82
C ILE A 218 -26.51 21.31 -0.25
N ARG A 219 -27.69 21.41 0.37
CA ARG A 219 -28.19 22.65 0.99
C ARG A 219 -27.26 23.16 2.10
N TYR A 220 -26.76 22.29 2.97
CA TYR A 220 -25.79 22.65 4.01
C TYR A 220 -24.46 23.13 3.41
N LYS A 221 -23.93 22.44 2.38
CA LYS A 221 -22.71 22.86 1.67
C LYS A 221 -22.86 24.23 0.97
N ARG A 222 -24.07 24.61 0.55
CA ARG A 222 -24.36 25.93 -0.04
C ARG A 222 -24.60 27.03 1.01
N LYS A 223 -25.36 26.75 2.08
CA LYS A 223 -25.77 27.78 3.06
C LYS A 223 -24.70 28.10 4.11
N VAL A 224 -23.80 27.16 4.42
CA VAL A 224 -22.79 27.35 5.47
C VAL A 224 -21.41 27.64 4.85
N SER A 225 -21.09 28.93 4.74
CA SER A 225 -19.72 29.46 4.57
C SER A 225 -18.74 28.71 5.48
N PRO A 226 -17.51 28.35 5.05
CA PRO A 226 -16.87 27.06 5.34
C PRO A 226 -16.46 26.82 6.80
N SER A 227 -17.46 26.62 7.67
CA SER A 227 -17.30 26.29 9.08
C SER A 227 -16.54 24.97 9.22
N THR A 228 -15.34 25.05 9.79
CA THR A 228 -14.41 23.93 9.99
C THR A 228 -15.07 22.77 10.72
N ARG A 229 -15.98 23.06 11.66
CA ARG A 229 -16.72 22.07 12.45
C ARG A 229 -17.62 21.18 11.58
N VAL A 230 -18.41 21.77 10.68
CA VAL A 230 -19.32 21.03 9.78
C VAL A 230 -18.52 20.28 8.72
N SER A 231 -17.49 20.91 8.15
CA SER A 231 -16.55 20.27 7.22
C SER A 231 -15.89 19.03 7.84
N ASN A 232 -15.45 19.11 9.10
CA ASN A 232 -14.82 17.98 9.79
C ASN A 232 -15.81 16.88 10.17
N ILE A 233 -17.06 17.20 10.52
CA ILE A 233 -18.12 16.20 10.72
C ILE A 233 -18.38 15.45 9.39
N LEU A 234 -18.58 16.17 8.29
CA LEU A 234 -18.78 15.56 6.97
C LEU A 234 -17.57 14.75 6.50
N LYS A 235 -16.33 15.22 6.70
CA LYS A 235 -15.12 14.43 6.42
C LYS A 235 -15.09 13.12 7.21
N LYS A 236 -15.52 13.14 8.48
CA LYS A 236 -15.56 11.95 9.36
C LYS A 236 -16.68 10.97 8.99
N SER A 237 -17.84 11.44 8.52
CA SER A 237 -18.96 10.58 8.11
C SER A 237 -18.96 10.17 6.63
N ARG A 238 -18.22 10.87 5.75
CA ARG A 238 -18.26 10.68 4.28
C ARG A 238 -18.15 9.22 3.83
N ARG A 239 -17.23 8.42 4.41
CA ARG A 239 -17.03 7.01 4.02
C ARG A 239 -18.28 6.17 4.28
N MET A 240 -18.85 6.28 5.48
CA MET A 240 -20.08 5.59 5.87
C MET A 240 -21.32 6.09 5.10
N ILE A 241 -21.39 7.39 4.78
CA ILE A 241 -22.44 7.92 3.91
C ILE A 241 -22.33 7.29 2.51
N LEU A 242 -21.13 7.28 1.91
CA LEU A 242 -20.91 6.66 0.60
C LEU A 242 -21.19 5.16 0.59
N GLN A 243 -20.75 4.41 1.62
CA GLN A 243 -20.95 2.96 1.76
C GLN A 243 -22.41 2.56 1.57
N LEU A 244 -23.28 2.96 2.50
CA LEU A 244 -24.66 2.55 2.45
C LEU A 244 -25.48 3.42 1.48
N LEU A 245 -24.92 4.48 0.89
CA LEU A 245 -25.55 5.10 -0.28
C LEU A 245 -25.34 4.23 -1.51
N ALA A 246 -24.16 3.64 -1.69
CA ALA A 246 -23.92 2.67 -2.75
C ALA A 246 -24.78 1.40 -2.56
N ILE A 247 -24.89 0.88 -1.33
CA ILE A 247 -25.81 -0.24 -1.05
C ILE A 247 -27.26 0.16 -1.38
N SER A 248 -27.77 1.27 -0.82
CA SER A 248 -29.13 1.75 -1.14
C SER A 248 -29.37 1.95 -2.64
N LEU A 249 -28.39 2.44 -3.39
CA LEU A 249 -28.50 2.65 -4.83
C LEU A 249 -28.55 1.31 -5.59
N MET A 250 -27.74 0.31 -5.21
CA MET A 250 -27.84 -1.05 -5.77
C MET A 250 -29.22 -1.66 -5.47
N THR A 251 -29.70 -1.55 -4.23
CA THR A 251 -31.06 -2.01 -3.86
C THR A 251 -32.13 -1.32 -4.72
N LEU A 252 -32.10 0.01 -4.85
CA LEU A 252 -33.05 0.76 -5.67
C LEU A 252 -32.98 0.36 -7.16
N LEU A 253 -31.80 0.17 -7.72
CA LEU A 253 -31.61 -0.27 -9.11
C LEU A 253 -32.16 -1.67 -9.37
N ASN A 254 -32.05 -2.58 -8.41
CA ASN A 254 -32.50 -3.97 -8.54
C ASN A 254 -34.00 -4.13 -8.27
N TRP A 255 -34.57 -3.40 -7.31
CA TRP A 255 -35.99 -3.52 -6.92
C TRP A 255 -36.94 -2.62 -7.71
N THR A 256 -36.49 -1.50 -8.29
CA THR A 256 -37.39 -0.62 -9.08
C THR A 256 -37.94 -1.30 -10.35
N PRO A 257 -37.16 -2.09 -11.12
CA PRO A 257 -37.70 -2.87 -12.24
C PRO A 257 -38.72 -3.92 -11.82
N TRP A 258 -38.50 -4.58 -10.68
CA TRP A 258 -39.43 -5.56 -10.09
C TRP A 258 -40.78 -4.90 -9.79
N ILE A 259 -40.77 -3.80 -9.04
CA ILE A 259 -41.98 -3.03 -8.67
C ILE A 259 -42.70 -2.51 -9.92
N PHE A 260 -41.97 -1.94 -10.89
CA PHE A 260 -42.61 -1.38 -12.09
C PHE A 260 -43.36 -2.45 -12.88
N ILE A 261 -42.76 -3.63 -13.07
CA ILE A 261 -43.37 -4.70 -13.88
C ILE A 261 -44.55 -5.32 -13.13
N ILE A 262 -44.46 -5.58 -11.82
CA ILE A 262 -45.62 -6.07 -11.03
C ILE A 262 -46.77 -5.06 -11.04
N LEU A 263 -46.50 -3.75 -10.91
CA LEU A 263 -47.55 -2.74 -10.96
C LEU A 263 -48.26 -2.64 -12.33
N VAL A 264 -47.62 -3.05 -13.43
CA VAL A 264 -48.29 -3.16 -14.74
C VAL A 264 -49.02 -4.50 -14.87
N HIS A 265 -48.39 -5.60 -14.44
CA HIS A 265 -48.94 -6.96 -14.44
C HIS A 265 -50.26 -7.05 -13.66
N ASP A 266 -50.28 -6.59 -12.41
CA ASP A 266 -51.40 -6.78 -11.48
C ASP A 266 -52.57 -5.81 -11.70
N PHE A 267 -52.34 -4.65 -12.32
CA PHE A 267 -53.33 -3.58 -12.47
C PHE A 267 -53.74 -3.26 -13.92
N TYR A 268 -53.01 -3.74 -14.94
CA TYR A 268 -53.26 -3.37 -16.34
C TYR A 268 -53.28 -4.57 -17.30
N ASP A 269 -52.25 -5.42 -17.29
CA ASP A 269 -52.08 -6.53 -18.26
C ASP A 269 -51.30 -7.69 -17.63
N PRO A 270 -51.95 -8.82 -17.28
CA PRO A 270 -51.29 -9.97 -16.65
C PRO A 270 -50.35 -10.75 -17.58
N SER A 271 -50.27 -10.42 -18.87
CA SER A 271 -49.22 -10.93 -19.76
C SER A 271 -47.95 -10.08 -19.75
N PHE A 272 -48.00 -8.88 -19.16
CA PHE A 272 -46.92 -7.91 -19.21
C PHE A 272 -45.70 -8.37 -18.40
N GLY A 273 -44.62 -8.69 -19.12
CA GLY A 273 -43.32 -8.93 -18.52
C GLY A 273 -43.15 -10.27 -17.81
N GLU A 274 -44.08 -11.22 -17.96
CA GLU A 274 -43.96 -12.60 -17.44
C GLU A 274 -42.60 -13.23 -17.79
N GLN A 275 -42.16 -13.07 -19.05
CA GLN A 275 -40.83 -13.48 -19.52
C GLN A 275 -39.68 -12.77 -18.80
N PHE A 276 -39.85 -11.53 -18.35
CA PHE A 276 -38.80 -10.78 -17.67
C PHE A 276 -38.77 -11.09 -16.17
N ILE A 277 -39.94 -11.32 -15.54
CA ILE A 277 -40.09 -11.73 -14.13
C ILE A 277 -39.37 -13.05 -13.86
N THR A 278 -39.64 -14.05 -14.70
CA THR A 278 -39.11 -15.42 -14.58
C THR A 278 -37.64 -15.55 -14.96
N ILE A 279 -37.16 -14.75 -15.92
CA ILE A 279 -35.79 -14.87 -16.47
C ILE A 279 -34.78 -13.97 -15.77
N PHE A 280 -35.14 -12.72 -15.46
CA PHE A 280 -34.19 -11.70 -15.01
C PHE A 280 -34.52 -11.15 -13.62
N LEU A 281 -35.77 -10.73 -13.37
CA LEU A 281 -36.10 -9.96 -12.17
C LEU A 281 -35.82 -10.73 -10.87
N HIS A 282 -36.17 -12.02 -10.80
CA HIS A 282 -35.89 -12.86 -9.63
C HIS A 282 -34.39 -12.92 -9.28
N TYR A 283 -33.49 -12.74 -10.25
CA TYR A 283 -32.06 -12.78 -10.00
C TYR A 283 -31.44 -11.40 -9.71
N LEU A 284 -32.18 -10.30 -9.91
CA LEU A 284 -31.70 -8.94 -9.60
C LEU A 284 -31.39 -8.72 -8.11
N PRO A 285 -32.22 -9.16 -7.14
CA PRO A 285 -31.92 -9.03 -5.72
C PRO A 285 -30.52 -9.53 -5.32
N TYR A 286 -30.07 -10.69 -5.84
CA TYR A 286 -28.75 -11.26 -5.52
C TYR A 286 -27.58 -10.34 -5.87
N PHE A 287 -27.66 -9.52 -6.93
CA PHE A 287 -26.59 -8.58 -7.26
C PHE A 287 -26.38 -7.52 -6.16
N THR A 288 -27.40 -7.27 -5.33
CA THR A 288 -27.27 -6.46 -4.11
C THR A 288 -26.39 -7.18 -3.09
N SER A 289 -26.72 -8.44 -2.77
CA SER A 289 -26.04 -9.28 -1.78
C SER A 289 -24.64 -9.73 -2.22
N PHE A 290 -24.40 -9.89 -3.53
CA PHE A 290 -23.08 -10.11 -4.10
C PHE A 290 -22.20 -8.85 -3.99
N ALA A 291 -22.77 -7.66 -4.13
CA ALA A 291 -22.03 -6.40 -4.04
C ALA A 291 -21.81 -5.91 -2.60
N SER A 292 -22.72 -6.21 -1.67
CA SER A 292 -22.71 -5.64 -0.32
C SER A 292 -21.42 -5.90 0.50
N PRO A 293 -20.74 -7.08 0.46
CA PRO A 293 -19.50 -7.25 1.21
C PRO A 293 -18.36 -6.43 0.62
N PHE A 294 -18.26 -6.31 -0.72
CA PHE A 294 -17.26 -5.45 -1.36
C PHE A 294 -17.49 -3.97 -1.03
N LEU A 295 -18.75 -3.52 -1.10
CA LEU A 295 -19.13 -2.16 -0.72
C LEU A 295 -18.82 -1.86 0.77
N ALA A 296 -18.96 -2.85 1.65
CA ALA A 296 -18.54 -2.75 3.04
C ALA A 296 -17.01 -2.67 3.19
N LEU A 297 -16.26 -3.61 2.59
CA LEU A 297 -14.80 -3.70 2.68
C LEU A 297 -14.09 -2.42 2.18
N ILE A 298 -14.58 -1.83 1.09
CA ILE A 298 -14.05 -0.57 0.53
C ILE A 298 -14.14 0.59 1.54
N ASN A 299 -15.16 0.58 2.41
CA ASN A 299 -15.52 1.71 3.26
C ASN A 299 -15.22 1.53 4.76
N LEU A 300 -14.77 0.34 5.19
CA LEU A 300 -14.31 0.05 6.54
C LEU A 300 -12.77 0.20 6.63
N PRO A 301 -12.23 1.41 6.89
CA PRO A 301 -10.79 1.65 6.84
C PRO A 301 -10.04 0.91 7.94
N GLU A 302 -10.67 0.60 9.07
CA GLU A 302 -10.07 -0.23 10.11
C GLU A 302 -9.68 -1.61 9.55
N ILE A 303 -10.59 -2.28 8.84
CA ILE A 303 -10.29 -3.57 8.17
C ILE A 303 -9.23 -3.38 7.09
N ARG A 304 -9.31 -2.30 6.29
CA ARG A 304 -8.33 -2.04 5.23
C ARG A 304 -6.91 -1.82 5.74
N GLU A 305 -6.73 -1.15 6.88
CA GLU A 305 -5.39 -0.94 7.45
C GLU A 305 -4.83 -2.22 8.11
N GLU A 306 -5.66 -3.06 8.74
CA GLU A 306 -5.21 -4.38 9.22
C GLU A 306 -4.87 -5.32 8.05
N PHE A 307 -5.70 -5.38 7.00
CA PHE A 307 -5.40 -6.12 5.77
C PHE A 307 -4.09 -5.66 5.10
N LYS A 308 -3.82 -4.35 5.10
CA LYS A 308 -2.53 -3.78 4.65
C LYS A 308 -1.35 -4.16 5.56
N LYS A 309 -1.53 -4.49 6.84
CA LYS A 309 -0.45 -5.02 7.69
C LYS A 309 -0.17 -6.47 7.31
N VAL A 310 -1.21 -7.30 7.26
CA VAL A 310 -1.11 -8.72 6.87
C VAL A 310 -0.49 -8.87 5.48
N MET A 311 -0.94 -8.09 4.49
CA MET A 311 -0.34 -8.11 3.15
C MET A 311 1.10 -7.59 3.13
N ARG A 312 1.48 -6.63 3.97
CA ARG A 312 2.90 -6.22 4.09
C ARG A 312 3.74 -7.33 4.71
N GLN A 313 3.28 -7.95 5.80
CA GLN A 313 3.95 -9.08 6.44
C GLN A 313 4.15 -10.24 5.45
N LEU A 314 3.09 -10.65 4.73
CA LEU A 314 3.17 -11.70 3.71
C LEU A 314 4.15 -11.36 2.58
N MET A 315 4.14 -10.12 2.07
CA MET A 315 5.08 -9.68 1.04
C MET A 315 6.53 -9.64 1.55
N THR A 316 6.75 -9.23 2.81
CA THR A 316 8.06 -9.30 3.47
C THR A 316 8.53 -10.75 3.61
N THR A 317 7.71 -11.67 4.09
CA THR A 317 8.06 -13.10 4.18
C THR A 317 8.36 -13.71 2.81
N LEU A 318 7.55 -13.42 1.79
CA LEU A 318 7.77 -13.90 0.42
C LEU A 318 9.03 -13.30 -0.23
N HIS A 319 9.42 -12.07 0.13
CA HIS A 319 10.68 -11.49 -0.32
C HIS A 319 11.87 -12.18 0.35
N ILE A 320 11.83 -12.35 1.68
CA ILE A 320 12.89 -13.00 2.46
C ILE A 320 13.16 -14.43 1.98
N LEU A 321 12.11 -15.21 1.68
CA LEU A 321 12.24 -16.58 1.18
C LEU A 321 12.89 -16.69 -0.21
N ASN A 322 12.93 -15.60 -0.98
CA ASN A 322 13.51 -15.56 -2.34
C ASN A 322 14.85 -14.78 -2.43
N SER A 323 15.30 -14.13 -1.35
CA SER A 323 16.48 -13.25 -1.37
C SER A 323 17.73 -13.94 -0.81
N THR A 324 18.80 -14.00 -1.61
CA THR A 324 20.11 -14.57 -1.18
C THR A 324 20.98 -13.59 -0.40
N GLN A 325 20.65 -12.29 -0.46
CA GLN A 325 21.17 -11.23 0.41
C GLN A 325 19.98 -10.62 1.16
N LEU A 326 20.12 -10.45 2.48
CA LEU A 326 19.05 -9.97 3.35
C LEU A 326 19.31 -8.52 3.75
N ASP A 327 18.65 -7.58 3.07
CA ASP A 327 18.68 -6.15 3.42
C ASP A 327 17.54 -5.84 4.41
N LEU A 328 17.89 -5.39 5.63
CA LEU A 328 16.98 -5.16 6.74
C LEU A 328 16.86 -3.67 7.11
N GLU A 329 15.62 -3.22 7.27
CA GLU A 329 15.26 -1.96 7.93
C GLU A 329 14.95 -2.20 9.42
N SER A 330 15.22 -1.19 10.26
CA SER A 330 15.22 -1.29 11.73
C SER A 330 13.98 -1.93 12.37
N SER A 331 12.79 -1.76 11.80
CA SER A 331 11.52 -2.23 12.36
C SER A 331 11.27 -3.74 12.21
N SER A 332 12.12 -4.45 11.46
CA SER A 332 11.88 -5.85 11.07
C SER A 332 12.82 -6.85 11.73
N MET A 333 13.91 -6.41 12.36
CA MET A 333 15.04 -7.29 12.71
C MET A 333 14.70 -8.33 13.80
N GLU A 334 14.13 -7.92 14.94
CA GLU A 334 13.89 -8.83 16.08
C GLU A 334 13.07 -10.06 15.68
N LEU A 335 12.01 -9.86 14.88
CA LEU A 335 11.15 -10.94 14.42
C LEU A 335 11.87 -11.88 13.44
N ILE A 336 12.82 -11.37 12.66
CA ILE A 336 13.52 -12.13 11.61
C ILE A 336 14.62 -13.00 12.23
N PHE A 337 15.50 -12.44 13.06
CA PHE A 337 16.59 -13.19 13.71
C PHE A 337 16.08 -14.32 14.62
N LEU A 338 14.90 -14.16 15.24
CA LEU A 338 14.25 -15.21 16.03
C LEU A 338 13.52 -16.29 15.20
N SER A 339 13.37 -16.12 13.87
CA SER A 339 12.43 -16.94 13.06
C SER A 339 13.05 -17.99 12.15
N GLY A 340 14.34 -17.89 11.80
CA GLY A 340 14.87 -18.58 10.62
C GLY A 340 16.26 -19.18 10.76
N ASN A 341 16.37 -20.45 10.35
CA ASN A 341 17.60 -21.04 9.87
C ASN A 341 17.71 -20.73 8.36
N TYR A 342 18.70 -19.93 7.95
CA TYR A 342 18.82 -19.40 6.58
C TYR A 342 20.02 -20.02 5.84
N PRO A 343 19.95 -21.29 5.39
CA PRO A 343 21.13 -22.07 4.97
C PRO A 343 21.93 -21.51 3.78
N ASN A 344 21.35 -20.58 3.02
CA ASN A 344 21.93 -19.99 1.80
C ASN A 344 22.32 -18.51 1.96
N LEU A 345 22.25 -17.95 3.18
CA LEU A 345 22.42 -16.51 3.42
C LEU A 345 23.91 -16.16 3.62
N TYR A 346 24.56 -15.68 2.56
CA TYR A 346 25.97 -15.28 2.58
C TYR A 346 26.20 -13.78 2.87
N GLY A 347 25.13 -12.97 2.84
CA GLY A 347 25.23 -11.50 2.89
C GLY A 347 24.14 -10.82 3.72
N LEU A 348 24.55 -9.98 4.67
CA LEU A 348 23.66 -9.21 5.55
C LEU A 348 23.78 -7.70 5.28
N GLY A 349 22.67 -7.07 4.88
CA GLY A 349 22.54 -5.62 4.78
C GLY A 349 21.74 -5.06 5.96
N LEU A 350 22.31 -4.10 6.68
CA LEU A 350 21.73 -3.45 7.86
C LEU A 350 21.61 -1.95 7.60
N PHE A 351 20.42 -1.45 7.22
CA PHE A 351 20.26 -0.08 6.73
C PHE A 351 19.24 0.76 7.53
N ASP A 352 19.61 2.02 7.78
CA ASP A 352 18.83 3.03 8.50
C ASP A 352 18.49 2.66 9.96
N ILE A 353 19.42 1.96 10.62
CA ILE A 353 19.26 1.43 11.98
C ILE A 353 19.91 2.38 13.01
N GLN A 354 19.29 2.55 14.18
CA GLN A 354 19.88 3.31 15.29
C GLN A 354 21.15 2.64 15.82
N GLN A 355 22.17 3.44 16.19
CA GLN A 355 23.46 2.92 16.67
C GLN A 355 23.33 1.97 17.88
N GLU A 356 22.38 2.23 18.77
CA GLU A 356 22.13 1.36 19.94
C GLU A 356 21.61 -0.02 19.52
N THR A 357 20.72 -0.11 18.53
CA THR A 357 20.23 -1.39 18.00
C THR A 357 21.35 -2.19 17.32
N VAL A 358 22.24 -1.51 16.59
CA VAL A 358 23.44 -2.15 16.01
C VAL A 358 24.37 -2.66 17.12
N LEU A 359 24.59 -1.87 18.17
CA LEU A 359 25.42 -2.29 19.30
C LEU A 359 24.82 -3.52 19.99
N ARG A 360 23.55 -3.48 20.40
CA ARG A 360 22.84 -4.60 21.04
C ARG A 360 22.92 -5.88 20.21
N LEU A 361 22.66 -5.79 18.91
CA LEU A 361 22.69 -6.91 17.96
C LEU A 361 24.10 -7.55 17.83
N PHE A 362 25.16 -6.82 18.11
CA PHE A 362 26.55 -7.32 18.11
C PHE A 362 27.17 -7.50 19.51
N THR A 363 26.49 -7.12 20.60
CA THR A 363 26.91 -7.47 21.98
C THR A 363 26.18 -8.69 22.52
N ASP A 364 24.89 -8.86 22.19
CA ASP A 364 24.08 -9.99 22.64
C ASP A 364 24.36 -11.21 21.76
N GLU A 365 25.39 -12.00 22.09
CA GLU A 365 25.76 -13.24 21.38
C GLU A 365 24.59 -14.23 21.19
N ILE A 366 23.57 -14.15 22.04
CA ILE A 366 22.35 -14.97 22.01
C ILE A 366 21.51 -14.68 20.75
N LEU A 367 21.56 -13.46 20.19
CA LEU A 367 20.78 -13.06 19.02
C LEU A 367 21.39 -13.51 17.68
N LEU A 368 22.70 -13.75 17.61
CA LEU A 368 23.35 -14.29 16.42
C LEU A 368 23.69 -15.78 16.60
N THR A 369 22.90 -16.64 15.96
CA THR A 369 23.16 -18.09 15.94
C THR A 369 24.54 -18.40 15.33
N ASN A 370 25.19 -19.45 15.82
CA ASN A 370 26.50 -19.90 15.31
C ASN A 370 26.47 -20.24 13.81
N THR A 371 25.29 -20.55 13.26
CA THR A 371 25.04 -20.68 11.82
C THR A 371 25.33 -19.37 11.09
N ILE A 372 24.75 -18.26 11.54
CA ILE A 372 24.95 -16.93 10.95
C ILE A 372 26.40 -16.47 11.11
N LYS A 373 27.01 -16.65 12.29
CA LYS A 373 28.42 -16.31 12.57
C LYS A 373 29.40 -16.93 11.56
N ASN A 374 29.12 -18.17 11.13
CA ASN A 374 30.00 -18.92 10.22
C ASN A 374 29.58 -18.85 8.73
N GLN A 375 28.35 -18.47 8.40
CA GLN A 375 27.88 -18.38 7.00
C GLN A 375 28.08 -17.01 6.36
N MET A 376 28.15 -15.92 7.15
CA MET A 376 28.27 -14.57 6.60
C MET A 376 29.65 -14.33 5.97
N VAL A 377 29.64 -14.04 4.67
CA VAL A 377 30.81 -13.67 3.86
C VAL A 377 30.84 -12.16 3.59
N SER A 378 29.66 -11.52 3.57
CA SER A 378 29.49 -10.09 3.30
C SER A 378 28.60 -9.42 4.35
N VAL A 379 29.02 -8.27 4.87
CA VAL A 379 28.24 -7.45 5.80
C VAL A 379 28.28 -5.99 5.36
N ALA A 380 27.11 -5.37 5.22
CA ALA A 380 26.96 -3.95 4.93
C ALA A 380 26.13 -3.28 6.03
N ILE A 381 26.59 -2.15 6.57
CA ILE A 381 25.96 -1.43 7.68
C ILE A 381 25.87 0.06 7.33
N GLY A 382 24.69 0.64 7.50
CA GLY A 382 24.44 2.08 7.38
C GLY A 382 23.56 2.58 8.51
N ILE A 383 24.19 3.17 9.53
CA ILE A 383 23.53 3.67 10.75
C ILE A 383 22.75 4.97 10.46
N ASN A 384 21.54 5.10 10.99
CA ASN A 384 20.76 6.34 10.96
C ASN A 384 21.26 7.32 12.03
N THR A 385 21.57 8.55 11.62
CA THR A 385 22.19 9.59 12.46
C THR A 385 21.24 10.73 12.82
N ASN A 386 20.01 10.76 12.28
CA ASN A 386 19.14 11.94 12.32
C ASN A 386 18.68 12.35 13.73
N GLU A 387 18.69 11.42 14.69
CA GLU A 387 18.32 11.67 16.09
C GLU A 387 19.54 11.95 17.00
N ILE A 388 20.76 11.66 16.53
CA ILE A 388 21.96 11.59 17.36
C ILE A 388 22.72 12.93 17.35
N ARG A 389 22.12 13.99 17.90
CA ARG A 389 22.80 15.30 18.07
C ARG A 389 23.27 15.60 19.50
N SER A 390 22.94 14.75 20.47
CA SER A 390 23.21 14.96 21.90
C SER A 390 24.09 13.90 22.58
N SER A 391 24.35 12.75 21.96
CA SER A 391 25.07 11.61 22.58
C SER A 391 26.35 11.15 21.85
N ILE A 392 26.77 11.83 20.77
CA ILE A 392 27.88 11.38 19.91
C ILE A 392 29.25 11.26 20.61
N ASN A 393 29.50 11.99 21.70
CA ASN A 393 30.84 12.07 22.31
C ASN A 393 31.40 10.71 22.77
N ASN A 394 30.55 9.72 23.05
CA ASN A 394 30.96 8.34 23.39
C ASN A 394 30.47 7.34 22.30
N GLY A 395 30.65 7.69 21.02
CA GLY A 395 30.35 6.82 19.88
C GLY A 395 31.21 5.55 19.91
N ASN A 396 30.67 4.48 20.47
CA ASN A 396 31.45 3.37 21.01
C ASN A 396 32.22 2.56 19.92
N PRO A 397 33.58 2.60 19.88
CA PRO A 397 34.37 1.93 18.84
C PRO A 397 34.29 0.39 18.88
N LEU A 398 33.77 -0.18 19.98
CA LEU A 398 33.53 -1.62 20.15
C LEU A 398 32.74 -2.28 19.01
N ILE A 399 31.89 -1.55 18.27
CA ILE A 399 31.07 -2.13 17.19
C ILE A 399 31.94 -2.82 16.12
N PHE A 400 33.09 -2.23 15.75
CA PHE A 400 34.01 -2.84 14.79
C PHE A 400 34.57 -4.15 15.33
N THR A 401 35.10 -4.12 16.55
CA THR A 401 35.68 -5.28 17.23
C THR A 401 34.67 -6.41 17.33
N HIS A 402 33.44 -6.13 17.77
CA HIS A 402 32.38 -7.14 17.84
C HIS A 402 32.11 -7.79 16.48
N ILE A 403 31.90 -7.01 15.41
CA ILE A 403 31.68 -7.53 14.05
C ILE A 403 32.82 -8.44 13.59
N PHE A 404 34.08 -8.04 13.81
CA PHE A 404 35.24 -8.85 13.43
C PHE A 404 35.45 -10.08 14.31
N THR A 405 35.08 -10.05 15.59
CA THR A 405 35.09 -11.25 16.46
C THR A 405 33.93 -12.22 16.20
N ILE A 406 32.83 -11.73 15.62
CA ILE A 406 31.59 -12.49 15.40
C ILE A 406 31.60 -13.23 14.05
N PHE A 407 32.19 -12.65 13.00
CA PHE A 407 32.13 -13.20 11.65
C PHE A 407 33.49 -13.73 11.16
N ASN A 408 33.80 -14.98 11.50
CA ASN A 408 35.06 -15.65 11.13
C ASN A 408 35.35 -15.61 9.61
N ASN A 409 34.32 -15.72 8.78
CA ASN A 409 34.41 -15.86 7.32
C ASN A 409 34.17 -14.54 6.55
N LEU A 410 34.20 -13.39 7.23
CA LEU A 410 33.90 -12.08 6.65
C LEU A 410 34.96 -11.62 5.63
N ARG A 411 34.61 -11.67 4.34
CA ARG A 411 35.47 -11.22 3.22
C ARG A 411 35.17 -9.82 2.74
N TYR A 412 33.92 -9.35 2.88
CA TYR A 412 33.47 -8.04 2.41
C TYR A 412 32.79 -7.29 3.56
N LEU A 413 33.30 -6.12 3.95
CA LEU A 413 32.70 -5.29 4.99
C LEU A 413 32.49 -3.85 4.50
N SER A 414 31.27 -3.32 4.67
CA SER A 414 30.89 -2.03 4.10
C SER A 414 30.11 -1.15 5.07
N PHE A 415 30.80 -0.22 5.73
CA PHE A 415 30.18 0.87 6.50
C PHE A 415 29.82 2.02 5.57
N GLY A 416 28.71 1.83 4.85
CA GLY A 416 28.18 2.81 3.90
C GLY A 416 27.36 3.90 4.61
N PRO A 417 27.50 5.18 4.23
CA PRO A 417 26.64 6.21 4.78
C PRO A 417 25.16 5.96 4.42
N SER A 418 24.31 5.91 5.46
CA SER A 418 22.88 6.12 5.30
C SER A 418 22.63 7.49 4.64
N CYS A 419 21.46 7.67 4.01
CA CYS A 419 21.29 8.81 3.12
C CYS A 419 21.29 10.16 3.88
N LEU A 420 22.19 11.06 3.46
CA LEU A 420 22.24 12.51 3.69
C LEU A 420 22.99 13.03 4.93
N TRP A 421 23.08 12.29 6.04
CA TRP A 421 23.77 12.76 7.25
C TRP A 421 24.77 11.71 7.75
N TYR A 422 26.05 12.02 7.57
CA TYR A 422 27.15 11.09 7.79
C TYR A 422 27.50 10.92 9.28
N GLN A 423 27.81 9.70 9.69
CA GLN A 423 28.24 9.37 11.04
C GLN A 423 29.61 10.01 11.36
N ARG A 424 29.75 10.56 12.58
CA ARG A 424 31.07 10.86 13.15
C ARG A 424 31.56 9.62 13.89
N LEU A 425 32.15 8.68 13.14
CA LEU A 425 33.13 7.80 13.74
C LEU A 425 34.32 8.66 14.14
N SER A 426 34.76 8.51 15.38
CA SER A 426 35.95 9.15 15.94
C SER A 426 36.53 8.23 17.00
N PHE A 427 37.71 7.66 16.76
CA PHE A 427 38.34 6.73 17.69
C PHE A 427 39.04 7.50 18.82
N ASN A 428 38.30 7.79 19.90
CA ASN A 428 38.83 8.49 21.09
C ASN A 428 39.81 7.63 21.91
N GLU A 429 39.93 6.34 21.63
CA GLU A 429 40.79 5.38 22.33
C GLU A 429 41.48 4.45 21.33
N PHE A 430 42.65 3.91 21.71
CA PHE A 430 43.50 3.02 20.89
C PHE A 430 42.89 1.61 20.70
N LEU A 431 41.71 1.53 20.09
CA LEU A 431 40.98 0.28 19.95
C LEU A 431 41.37 -0.45 18.66
N THR A 432 42.30 -1.38 18.80
CA THR A 432 42.97 -2.02 17.66
C THR A 432 42.20 -3.22 17.11
N VAL A 433 41.94 -3.22 15.80
CA VAL A 433 41.07 -4.18 15.12
C VAL A 433 41.87 -5.03 14.12
N ALA A 434 41.48 -6.29 13.91
CA ALA A 434 42.17 -7.21 13.01
C ALA A 434 41.21 -8.09 12.22
N SER A 435 41.57 -8.46 10.99
CA SER A 435 40.98 -9.61 10.29
C SER A 435 41.99 -10.26 9.34
N SER A 436 42.05 -11.58 9.41
CA SER A 436 42.83 -12.42 8.50
C SER A 436 42.05 -12.88 7.27
N THR A 437 40.75 -12.60 7.18
CA THR A 437 39.85 -13.10 6.11
C THR A 437 39.23 -11.99 5.26
N LEU A 438 39.39 -10.72 5.66
CA LEU A 438 38.80 -9.56 4.97
C LEU A 438 39.57 -9.21 3.69
N LEU A 439 38.89 -9.27 2.55
CA LEU A 439 39.44 -9.00 1.21
C LEU A 439 39.05 -7.61 0.68
N GLU A 440 37.85 -7.12 1.03
CA GLU A 440 37.38 -5.77 0.69
C GLU A 440 36.79 -5.05 1.91
N LEU A 441 37.24 -3.81 2.15
CA LEU A 441 36.79 -2.95 3.24
C LEU A 441 36.37 -1.59 2.70
N HIS A 442 35.11 -1.24 2.93
CA HIS A 442 34.52 0.05 2.57
C HIS A 442 34.14 0.80 3.86
N VAL A 443 34.66 2.00 4.08
CA VAL A 443 34.39 2.81 5.28
C VAL A 443 34.17 4.29 4.96
N CYS A 444 33.31 4.94 5.75
CA CYS A 444 33.21 6.39 5.80
C CYS A 444 33.65 6.88 7.17
N LEU A 445 34.68 7.74 7.20
CA LEU A 445 35.36 8.19 8.42
C LEU A 445 35.33 9.72 8.51
N SER A 446 35.29 10.26 9.73
CA SER A 446 35.28 11.72 9.87
C SER A 446 36.68 12.30 9.84
N TYR A 447 37.66 11.71 10.52
CA TYR A 447 39.03 12.19 10.52
C TYR A 447 39.98 11.23 9.81
N PHE A 448 41.15 11.77 9.48
CA PHE A 448 42.24 11.00 8.90
C PHE A 448 42.83 9.98 9.89
N ASP A 449 42.96 10.35 11.16
CA ASP A 449 43.57 9.51 12.19
C ASP A 449 42.73 8.26 12.49
N ASP A 450 41.39 8.37 12.38
CA ASP A 450 40.47 7.23 12.41
C ASP A 450 40.84 6.14 11.39
N CYS A 451 41.35 6.56 10.22
CA CYS A 451 41.80 5.67 9.16
C CYS A 451 43.15 5.02 9.53
N LEU A 452 44.04 5.75 10.20
CA LEU A 452 45.31 5.19 10.69
C LEU A 452 45.09 4.15 11.80
N TYR A 453 44.22 4.43 12.77
CA TYR A 453 43.89 3.48 13.85
C TYR A 453 43.23 2.20 13.32
N LEU A 454 42.38 2.31 12.29
CA LEU A 454 41.81 1.17 11.60
C LEU A 454 42.88 0.35 10.86
N LEU A 455 43.93 1.00 10.33
CA LEU A 455 44.97 0.40 9.51
C LEU A 455 46.27 0.04 10.25
N ASP A 456 46.22 -0.21 11.56
CA ASP A 456 47.39 -0.53 12.39
C ASP A 456 47.92 -1.98 12.17
N GLY A 457 48.28 -2.32 10.93
CA GLY A 457 49.09 -3.50 10.57
C GLY A 457 48.39 -4.87 10.56
N ARG A 458 47.05 -4.92 10.50
CA ARG A 458 46.26 -6.13 10.86
C ARG A 458 45.20 -6.57 9.84
N PHE A 459 45.26 -6.07 8.61
CA PHE A 459 44.37 -6.43 7.51
C PHE A 459 45.16 -7.07 6.36
N ASN A 460 45.82 -8.19 6.66
CA ASN A 460 46.92 -8.72 5.86
C ASN A 460 46.49 -9.30 4.50
N GLN A 461 45.20 -9.56 4.28
CA GLN A 461 44.61 -10.03 3.01
C GLN A 461 43.74 -8.97 2.31
N LEU A 462 43.83 -7.69 2.70
CA LEU A 462 42.96 -6.65 2.19
C LEU A 462 43.41 -6.16 0.80
N HIS A 463 42.84 -6.72 -0.25
CA HIS A 463 43.13 -6.37 -1.65
C HIS A 463 42.46 -5.05 -2.09
N THR A 464 41.23 -4.77 -1.62
CA THR A 464 40.49 -3.54 -1.96
C THR A 464 40.16 -2.73 -0.71
N PHE A 465 40.67 -1.50 -0.59
CA PHE A 465 40.30 -0.56 0.47
C PHE A 465 39.61 0.68 -0.13
N CYS A 466 38.41 0.99 0.35
CA CYS A 466 37.55 2.08 -0.13
C CYS A 466 37.19 3.05 1.00
N VAL A 467 37.63 4.31 0.93
CA VAL A 467 37.47 5.30 2.02
C VAL A 467 36.73 6.57 1.57
N ASP A 468 35.70 6.97 2.32
CA ASP A 468 35.01 8.28 2.22
C ASP A 468 35.36 9.13 3.45
N LEU A 469 36.38 9.99 3.34
CA LEU A 469 36.90 10.86 4.40
C LEU A 469 36.24 12.23 4.36
N LYS A 470 35.97 12.84 5.53
CA LYS A 470 35.11 14.05 5.60
C LYS A 470 35.76 15.33 6.15
N TYR A 471 36.76 15.22 7.01
CA TYR A 471 37.45 16.35 7.60
C TYR A 471 38.95 16.06 7.68
N ILE A 472 39.74 16.86 6.98
CA ILE A 472 41.17 17.00 7.20
C ILE A 472 41.36 18.35 7.92
N LEU A 473 41.60 18.29 9.23
CA LEU A 473 42.09 19.43 9.99
C LEU A 473 43.54 19.72 9.60
N SER A 474 43.97 20.98 9.76
CA SER A 474 45.28 21.50 9.37
C SER A 474 46.44 20.57 9.83
N SER A 475 47.41 20.19 8.98
CA SER A 475 47.90 20.86 7.76
C SER A 475 48.11 19.91 6.57
N GLY A 476 47.70 20.34 5.36
CA GLY A 476 47.49 19.44 4.22
C GLY A 476 48.74 18.79 3.59
N LEU A 477 49.95 19.24 3.93
CA LEU A 477 51.21 18.74 3.36
C LEU A 477 51.85 17.57 4.14
N THR A 478 51.45 17.37 5.41
CA THR A 478 51.97 16.29 6.25
C THR A 478 51.25 14.97 5.96
N ILE A 479 49.92 15.06 5.85
CA ILE A 479 48.98 13.94 5.78
C ILE A 479 49.22 13.03 4.56
N SER A 480 49.64 13.57 3.41
CA SER A 480 49.93 12.78 2.22
C SER A 480 51.15 11.86 2.39
N LYS A 481 52.20 12.35 3.05
CA LYS A 481 53.42 11.56 3.35
C LYS A 481 53.12 10.47 4.38
N GLU A 482 52.32 10.80 5.39
CA GLU A 482 51.89 9.84 6.42
C GLU A 482 50.90 8.81 5.86
N LEU A 483 49.95 9.22 5.02
CA LEU A 483 49.04 8.32 4.29
C LEU A 483 49.81 7.30 3.46
N LYS A 484 50.74 7.76 2.62
CA LYS A 484 51.56 6.89 1.78
C LYS A 484 52.40 5.94 2.64
N LYS A 485 53.09 6.47 3.65
CA LYS A 485 53.92 5.68 4.57
C LYS A 485 53.11 4.59 5.26
N ASN A 486 51.99 4.98 5.88
CA ASN A 486 51.22 4.11 6.77
C ASN A 486 50.35 3.10 6.01
N ILE A 487 49.80 3.43 4.82
CA ILE A 487 49.13 2.40 4.01
C ILE A 487 50.14 1.37 3.49
N ILE A 488 51.26 1.82 2.93
CA ILE A 488 52.25 0.90 2.33
C ILE A 488 52.94 0.04 3.40
N SER A 489 53.16 0.56 4.62
CA SER A 489 53.76 -0.23 5.71
C SER A 489 52.81 -1.27 6.33
N HIS A 490 51.50 -1.05 6.28
CA HIS A 490 50.53 -1.86 7.03
C HIS A 490 49.60 -2.72 6.16
N ILE A 491 49.49 -2.47 4.86
CA ILE A 491 48.64 -3.24 3.94
C ILE A 491 49.44 -3.73 2.71
N PRO A 492 50.41 -4.65 2.89
CA PRO A 492 51.33 -5.06 1.83
C PRO A 492 50.68 -5.85 0.68
N GLN A 493 49.41 -6.25 0.80
CA GLN A 493 48.63 -6.93 -0.24
C GLN A 493 47.58 -6.02 -0.92
N LEU A 494 47.62 -4.70 -0.69
CA LEU A 494 46.65 -3.76 -1.24
C LEU A 494 46.83 -3.56 -2.75
N GLU A 495 46.06 -4.30 -3.55
CA GLU A 495 46.00 -4.14 -5.01
C GLU A 495 45.25 -2.86 -5.45
N ARG A 496 44.30 -2.37 -4.64
CA ARG A 496 43.39 -1.28 -5.03
C ARG A 496 43.06 -0.36 -3.87
N PHE A 497 43.47 0.92 -3.99
CA PHE A 497 43.12 1.96 -3.02
C PHE A 497 42.15 2.98 -3.63
N THR A 498 40.85 2.83 -3.35
CA THR A 498 39.86 3.84 -3.73
C THR A 498 39.65 4.82 -2.59
N PHE A 499 39.82 6.12 -2.84
CA PHE A 499 39.49 7.14 -1.86
C PHE A 499 38.63 8.26 -2.44
N ASN A 500 37.86 8.87 -1.55
CA ASN A 500 37.05 10.06 -1.73
C ASN A 500 37.30 10.89 -0.46
N ILE A 501 38.30 11.76 -0.52
CA ILE A 501 38.66 12.67 0.56
C ILE A 501 37.90 13.96 0.33
N ARG A 502 37.16 14.40 1.33
CA ARG A 502 36.56 15.73 1.40
C ARG A 502 37.14 16.45 2.61
N SER A 503 37.40 17.74 2.47
CA SER A 503 37.75 18.58 3.60
C SER A 503 37.14 19.97 3.51
N LEU A 504 36.91 20.56 4.68
CA LEU A 504 36.55 21.96 4.86
C LEU A 504 37.82 22.79 5.04
N ILE A 505 38.05 23.77 4.17
CA ILE A 505 39.18 24.71 4.27
C ILE A 505 38.64 26.02 4.82
N HIS A 506 38.87 26.31 6.11
CA HIS A 506 38.43 27.57 6.70
C HIS A 506 39.23 28.77 6.15
N TYR A 507 38.51 29.83 5.77
CA TYR A 507 39.04 30.99 5.05
C TYR A 507 40.16 31.75 5.78
N HIS A 508 40.28 31.65 7.11
CA HIS A 508 41.30 32.38 7.89
C HIS A 508 42.74 31.87 7.68
N ASN A 509 42.94 30.67 7.14
CA ASN A 509 44.27 30.10 6.87
C ASN A 509 44.83 30.48 5.48
N GLN A 510 44.49 31.66 4.99
CA GLN A 510 44.50 32.03 3.56
C GLN A 510 45.88 32.19 2.89
N ILE A 511 46.98 32.12 3.64
CA ILE A 511 48.32 32.51 3.15
C ILE A 511 48.89 31.49 2.15
N ASP A 512 48.62 30.19 2.33
CA ASP A 512 49.05 29.11 1.44
C ASP A 512 47.84 28.26 0.98
N LEU A 513 47.07 28.79 0.01
CA LEU A 513 45.98 28.03 -0.63
C LEU A 513 46.57 26.94 -1.55
N THR A 514 46.74 25.72 -1.01
CA THR A 514 47.26 24.55 -1.72
C THR A 514 46.53 24.34 -3.06
N SER A 515 47.27 24.34 -4.18
CA SER A 515 46.65 24.21 -5.50
C SER A 515 46.30 22.75 -5.82
N ASN A 516 45.42 22.54 -6.80
CA ASN A 516 45.15 21.20 -7.35
C ASN A 516 46.43 20.46 -7.76
N LYS A 517 47.43 21.18 -8.33
CA LYS A 517 48.71 20.57 -8.72
C LYS A 517 49.48 20.07 -7.51
N ASP A 518 49.56 20.87 -6.44
CA ASP A 518 50.33 20.50 -5.24
C ASP A 518 49.73 19.26 -4.56
N ILE A 519 48.39 19.21 -4.47
CA ILE A 519 47.67 18.03 -3.98
C ILE A 519 47.97 16.80 -4.84
N GLN A 520 47.87 16.93 -6.17
CA GLN A 520 48.21 15.84 -7.09
C GLN A 520 49.67 15.40 -6.97
N TYR A 521 50.63 16.33 -6.88
CA TYR A 521 52.04 16.01 -6.67
C TYR A 521 52.28 15.24 -5.37
N THR A 522 51.59 15.58 -4.27
CA THR A 522 51.75 14.84 -3.00
C THR A 522 51.25 13.40 -3.03
N LEU A 523 50.49 13.01 -4.06
CA LEU A 523 49.94 11.66 -4.23
C LEU A 523 50.45 10.96 -5.51
N MET A 524 51.31 11.62 -6.30
CA MET A 524 51.79 11.14 -7.61
C MET A 524 52.58 9.82 -7.57
N ASP A 525 53.04 9.41 -6.39
CA ASP A 525 53.75 8.16 -6.16
C ASP A 525 52.84 6.92 -6.01
N PHE A 526 51.50 7.06 -5.97
CA PHE A 526 50.59 5.92 -5.96
C PHE A 526 50.56 5.26 -7.34
N LYS A 527 51.00 3.99 -7.39
CA LYS A 527 51.58 3.38 -8.59
C LYS A 527 50.63 3.13 -9.77
N ASP A 528 49.32 2.99 -9.50
CA ASP A 528 48.33 2.51 -10.47
C ASP A 528 47.08 3.40 -10.61
N ASP A 529 46.91 4.42 -9.77
CA ASP A 529 45.69 5.24 -9.72
C ASP A 529 45.84 6.61 -10.39
N HIS A 530 44.91 6.96 -11.29
CA HIS A 530 44.80 8.31 -11.83
C HIS A 530 44.13 9.22 -10.79
N ILE A 531 44.92 9.94 -10.01
CA ILE A 531 44.40 10.77 -8.91
C ILE A 531 43.96 12.16 -9.42
N ILE A 532 42.69 12.47 -9.20
CA ILE A 532 42.04 13.71 -9.60
C ILE A 532 41.66 14.49 -8.34
N SER A 533 42.22 15.70 -8.20
CA SER A 533 41.74 16.66 -7.21
C SER A 533 40.82 17.68 -7.89
N CYS A 534 39.76 18.04 -7.19
CA CYS A 534 38.89 19.17 -7.48
C CYS A 534 38.78 20.00 -6.21
N VAL A 535 39.77 20.85 -5.95
CA VAL A 535 39.68 21.90 -4.94
C VAL A 535 38.68 22.95 -5.42
N ASP A 536 37.67 23.21 -4.60
CA ASP A 536 36.61 24.17 -4.86
C ASP A 536 36.42 25.10 -3.66
N TYR A 537 36.04 26.35 -3.87
CA TYR A 537 35.97 27.37 -2.80
C TYR A 537 34.60 28.07 -2.81
N SER A 538 33.84 27.95 -1.71
CA SER A 538 32.56 28.65 -1.52
C SER A 538 32.78 29.84 -0.58
N SER A 539 32.36 31.03 -1.02
CA SER A 539 32.52 32.28 -0.29
C SER A 539 31.48 32.53 0.80
N VAL A 540 30.31 31.88 0.77
CA VAL A 540 29.19 32.12 1.71
C VAL A 540 29.23 31.25 2.98
N SER A 541 30.05 30.20 3.02
CA SER A 541 30.27 29.37 4.22
C SER A 541 31.55 29.70 4.98
N GLU A 542 32.42 30.55 4.44
CA GLU A 542 33.83 30.70 4.88
C GLU A 542 34.60 29.35 4.88
N GLU A 543 34.11 28.40 4.08
CA GLU A 543 34.61 27.02 3.96
C GLU A 543 34.80 26.67 2.48
N GLY A 544 36.05 26.44 2.07
CA GLY A 544 36.36 25.70 0.85
C GLY A 544 36.01 24.22 0.96
N HIS A 545 35.72 23.58 -0.16
CA HIS A 545 35.52 22.15 -0.29
C HIS A 545 36.61 21.56 -1.17
N CYS A 546 37.65 21.00 -0.54
CA CYS A 546 38.61 20.17 -1.27
C CYS A 546 38.01 18.78 -1.46
N HIS A 547 37.89 18.30 -2.71
CA HIS A 547 37.51 16.93 -3.04
C HIS A 547 38.63 16.24 -3.81
N ILE A 548 39.22 15.19 -3.24
CA ILE A 548 40.33 14.42 -3.83
C ILE A 548 39.87 12.98 -3.99
N TYR A 549 40.08 12.37 -5.16
CA TYR A 549 39.68 11.00 -5.40
C TYR A 549 40.56 10.28 -6.43
N SER A 550 40.67 8.95 -6.31
CA SER A 550 41.21 8.12 -7.38
C SER A 550 40.16 7.83 -8.46
N TYR A 551 40.64 7.61 -9.69
CA TYR A 551 39.83 7.32 -10.87
C TYR A 551 40.14 5.89 -11.36
N PRO A 552 39.12 5.04 -11.64
CA PRO A 552 37.70 5.38 -11.77
C PRO A 552 36.95 5.51 -10.43
N TYR A 553 36.18 6.59 -10.29
CA TYR A 553 35.42 6.90 -9.07
C TYR A 553 34.27 5.90 -8.84
N ARG A 554 34.42 5.03 -7.83
CA ARG A 554 33.48 3.91 -7.56
C ARG A 554 32.26 4.27 -6.71
N SER A 555 32.24 5.42 -6.02
CA SER A 555 31.11 5.77 -5.15
C SER A 555 29.82 6.01 -5.95
N LYS A 556 28.67 5.62 -5.38
CA LYS A 556 27.34 5.87 -5.95
C LYS A 556 26.90 7.34 -5.79
N TYR A 557 27.61 8.12 -4.97
CA TYR A 557 27.29 9.48 -4.57
C TYR A 557 28.40 10.46 -4.94
N TYR A 558 28.08 11.59 -5.56
CA TYR A 558 28.98 12.74 -5.71
C TYR A 558 28.24 13.99 -5.25
N ASN A 559 28.62 14.55 -4.12
CA ASN A 559 27.89 15.63 -3.46
C ASN A 559 28.65 16.97 -3.51
N ASN A 560 27.91 18.07 -3.40
CA ASN A 560 28.41 19.45 -3.32
C ASN A 560 29.24 19.89 -4.54
N ILE A 561 28.82 19.52 -5.75
CA ILE A 561 29.46 19.99 -6.99
C ILE A 561 29.08 21.47 -7.25
N THR A 562 30.07 22.32 -7.50
CA THR A 562 29.91 23.74 -7.92
C THR A 562 30.16 23.91 -9.43
N ASN A 563 29.99 25.13 -9.98
CA ASN A 563 30.29 25.41 -11.39
C ASN A 563 31.77 25.18 -11.79
N ASN A 564 32.70 25.08 -10.84
CA ASN A 564 34.13 24.82 -11.13
C ASN A 564 34.41 23.36 -11.54
N PHE A 565 33.41 22.47 -11.47
CA PHE A 565 33.52 21.05 -11.83
C PHE A 565 34.11 20.82 -13.25
N PRO A 566 35.26 20.13 -13.38
CA PRO A 566 35.94 19.98 -14.66
C PRO A 566 35.25 19.00 -15.63
N GLY A 567 34.32 18.17 -15.16
CA GLY A 567 33.80 17.03 -15.92
C GLY A 567 34.58 15.74 -15.60
N GLY A 568 34.73 14.87 -16.59
CA GLY A 568 35.19 13.47 -16.41
C GLY A 568 34.01 12.48 -16.43
N LEU A 569 34.28 11.17 -16.46
CA LEU A 569 33.26 10.13 -16.62
C LEU A 569 33.05 9.31 -15.33
N PHE A 570 31.88 9.42 -14.72
CA PHE A 570 31.59 8.86 -13.40
C PHE A 570 30.56 7.72 -13.50
N GLN A 571 31.00 6.59 -14.07
CA GLN A 571 30.12 5.47 -14.43
C GLN A 571 29.31 4.91 -13.23
N CYS A 572 29.90 4.87 -12.03
CA CYS A 572 29.26 4.32 -10.83
C CYS A 572 28.28 5.29 -10.12
N VAL A 573 28.39 6.59 -10.41
CA VAL A 573 27.62 7.62 -9.70
C VAL A 573 26.18 7.66 -10.21
N SER A 574 25.24 7.53 -9.29
CA SER A 574 23.79 7.53 -9.58
C SER A 574 23.00 8.53 -8.73
N LYS A 575 23.64 9.18 -7.75
CA LYS A 575 23.06 10.22 -6.89
C LYS A 575 24.02 11.41 -6.84
N VAL A 576 23.56 12.61 -7.21
CA VAL A 576 24.39 13.81 -7.26
C VAL A 576 23.72 15.00 -6.56
N SER A 577 24.49 15.84 -5.86
CA SER A 577 24.03 17.14 -5.35
C SER A 577 24.87 18.33 -5.82
N PHE A 578 24.19 19.44 -6.09
CA PHE A 578 24.75 20.70 -6.56
C PHE A 578 24.54 21.83 -5.55
N PHE A 579 25.59 22.61 -5.36
CA PHE A 579 25.56 23.84 -4.56
C PHE A 579 26.61 24.81 -5.09
N ASP A 580 26.21 26.03 -5.44
CA ASP A 580 27.07 27.16 -5.75
C ASP A 580 26.31 28.46 -5.42
N GLU A 581 27.03 29.55 -5.27
CA GLU A 581 26.51 30.90 -5.11
C GLU A 581 26.35 31.62 -6.45
N ARG A 582 27.05 31.17 -7.49
CA ARG A 582 26.84 31.53 -8.89
C ARG A 582 25.72 30.65 -9.46
N PRO A 583 24.84 31.18 -10.31
CA PRO A 583 23.82 30.36 -10.94
C PRO A 583 24.46 29.30 -11.85
N PHE A 584 23.87 28.10 -11.85
CA PHE A 584 24.29 27.04 -12.75
C PHE A 584 23.72 27.30 -14.15
N GLU A 585 24.58 27.66 -15.10
CA GLU A 585 24.18 27.98 -16.48
C GLU A 585 23.97 26.70 -17.32
N HIS A 586 23.36 26.82 -18.50
CA HIS A 586 22.96 25.69 -19.35
C HIS A 586 24.11 24.70 -19.67
N GLU A 587 25.33 25.22 -19.91
CA GLU A 587 26.50 24.39 -20.22
C GLU A 587 26.90 23.46 -19.06
N PHE A 588 26.72 23.89 -17.80
CA PHE A 588 26.97 23.05 -16.64
C PHE A 588 26.08 21.80 -16.67
N PHE A 589 24.78 21.96 -16.94
CA PHE A 589 23.86 20.84 -17.01
C PHE A 589 24.21 19.85 -18.14
N LEU A 590 24.68 20.35 -19.29
CA LEU A 590 25.24 19.50 -20.36
C LEU A 590 26.52 18.76 -19.92
N ARG A 591 27.41 19.41 -19.18
CA ARG A 591 28.64 18.81 -18.62
C ARG A 591 28.27 17.66 -17.67
N ILE A 592 27.34 17.90 -16.74
CA ILE A 592 26.76 16.89 -15.86
C ILE A 592 26.16 15.70 -16.63
N ALA A 593 25.34 15.96 -17.66
CA ALA A 593 24.66 14.90 -18.41
C ALA A 593 25.65 13.95 -19.11
N ARG A 594 26.81 14.47 -19.54
CA ARG A 594 27.93 13.67 -20.08
C ARG A 594 28.71 12.96 -18.99
N SER A 595 28.91 13.61 -17.84
CA SER A 595 29.69 13.06 -16.72
C SER A 595 28.99 11.93 -15.96
N PHE A 596 27.67 11.98 -15.83
CA PHE A 596 26.90 11.09 -14.95
C PHE A 596 25.86 10.26 -15.73
N PRO A 597 26.29 9.29 -16.56
CA PRO A 597 25.39 8.56 -17.47
C PRO A 597 24.33 7.73 -16.75
N LEU A 598 24.58 7.28 -15.51
CA LEU A 598 23.64 6.49 -14.69
C LEU A 598 22.94 7.32 -13.60
N LEU A 599 22.85 8.64 -13.76
CA LEU A 599 22.21 9.55 -12.80
C LEU A 599 20.72 9.22 -12.59
N LYS A 600 20.37 8.73 -11.39
CA LYS A 600 19.01 8.41 -10.95
C LYS A 600 18.40 9.44 -10.01
N LYS A 601 19.21 10.17 -9.23
CA LYS A 601 18.77 11.23 -8.32
C LYS A 601 19.64 12.47 -8.45
N LEU A 602 18.99 13.63 -8.62
CA LEU A 602 19.63 14.93 -8.73
C LEU A 602 19.05 15.89 -7.69
N THR A 603 19.93 16.53 -6.90
CA THR A 603 19.54 17.54 -5.90
C THR A 603 20.21 18.87 -6.26
N LEU A 604 19.44 19.87 -6.68
CA LEU A 604 19.95 21.18 -7.06
C LEU A 604 19.60 22.23 -6.00
N ILE A 605 20.62 22.79 -5.35
CA ILE A 605 20.50 23.99 -4.53
C ILE A 605 21.09 25.15 -5.33
N ASN A 606 20.24 26.01 -5.89
CA ASN A 606 20.67 27.22 -6.59
C ASN A 606 19.99 28.44 -5.98
N LYS A 607 20.78 29.41 -5.48
CA LYS A 607 20.27 30.61 -4.80
C LYS A 607 20.03 31.81 -5.75
N LYS A 608 20.39 31.72 -7.03
CA LYS A 608 20.28 32.83 -7.99
C LYS A 608 19.66 32.37 -9.32
N PRO A 609 18.86 33.21 -10.00
CA PRO A 609 18.39 32.90 -11.34
C PRO A 609 19.58 32.80 -12.33
N GLN A 610 19.44 31.96 -13.36
CA GLN A 610 20.36 31.93 -14.49
C GLN A 610 20.44 33.30 -15.17
N ASN A 611 21.66 33.76 -15.42
CA ASN A 611 21.91 34.98 -16.19
C ASN A 611 21.70 34.71 -17.69
N ASN A 612 22.18 33.56 -18.18
CA ASN A 612 22.24 33.24 -19.60
C ASN A 612 21.24 32.13 -19.97
N LYS A 613 19.94 32.37 -19.71
CA LYS A 613 18.85 31.46 -20.11
C LYS A 613 18.81 31.18 -21.62
N GLY A 614 19.32 32.11 -22.45
CA GLY A 614 19.48 31.93 -23.89
C GLY A 614 20.93 31.62 -24.28
N TYR A 615 21.26 30.34 -24.48
CA TYR A 615 22.54 29.92 -25.05
C TYR A 615 22.56 30.20 -26.58
N ARG A 616 22.97 31.42 -26.95
CA ARG A 616 23.18 31.80 -28.36
C ARG A 616 24.43 31.11 -28.93
N THR A 617 24.23 30.05 -29.72
CA THR A 617 25.28 29.54 -30.62
C THR A 617 25.54 30.61 -31.69
N SER A 618 26.77 31.13 -31.73
CA SER A 618 27.11 32.46 -32.28
C SER A 618 27.03 32.63 -33.82
N LYS A 619 26.33 31.74 -34.53
CA LYS A 619 26.13 31.79 -36.00
C LYS A 619 24.75 31.33 -36.52
N ASN A 620 23.78 30.97 -35.67
CA ASN A 620 22.44 30.55 -36.13
C ASN A 620 21.35 30.85 -35.08
N ASP A 621 20.68 32.00 -35.17
CA ASP A 621 19.63 32.42 -34.21
C ASP A 621 18.38 31.51 -34.15
N ASN A 622 18.25 30.51 -35.03
CA ASN A 622 17.09 29.60 -35.10
C ASN A 622 17.30 28.24 -34.37
N GLN A 623 18.45 28.00 -33.72
CA GLN A 623 18.63 26.78 -32.93
C GLN A 623 17.97 26.92 -31.54
N ALA A 624 16.78 26.34 -31.39
CA ALA A 624 16.15 26.14 -30.09
C ALA A 624 17.08 25.35 -29.15
N LEU A 625 17.10 25.74 -27.87
CA LEU A 625 18.00 25.18 -26.85
C LEU A 625 17.85 23.66 -26.77
N SER A 626 18.97 22.93 -26.83
CA SER A 626 18.96 21.48 -26.76
C SER A 626 18.53 21.01 -25.37
N ILE A 627 17.44 20.24 -25.32
CA ILE A 627 16.89 19.74 -24.05
C ILE A 627 17.92 18.79 -23.40
N VAL A 628 18.39 19.14 -22.20
CA VAL A 628 19.35 18.33 -21.46
C VAL A 628 18.67 17.05 -20.96
N ASN A 629 18.95 15.92 -21.63
CA ASN A 629 18.31 14.65 -21.34
C ASN A 629 19.12 13.82 -20.32
N TYR A 630 18.55 13.62 -19.13
CA TYR A 630 19.07 12.69 -18.13
C TYR A 630 18.29 11.36 -18.20
N ARG A 631 18.70 10.47 -19.13
CA ARG A 631 17.97 9.23 -19.51
C ARG A 631 17.53 8.33 -18.34
N HIS A 632 18.22 8.38 -17.21
CA HIS A 632 17.97 7.51 -16.05
C HIS A 632 17.43 8.24 -14.81
N LEU A 633 17.11 9.55 -14.91
CA LEU A 633 16.70 10.37 -13.77
C LEU A 633 15.28 10.03 -13.30
N ILE A 634 15.17 9.57 -12.06
CA ILE A 634 13.90 9.17 -11.42
C ILE A 634 13.46 10.22 -10.39
N GLN A 635 14.42 10.87 -9.69
CA GLN A 635 14.13 11.88 -8.67
C GLN A 635 14.93 13.17 -8.91
N LEU A 636 14.21 14.26 -9.19
CA LEU A 636 14.74 15.63 -9.15
C LEU A 636 14.26 16.31 -7.86
N HIS A 637 15.18 16.96 -7.14
CA HIS A 637 14.89 17.76 -5.96
C HIS A 637 15.45 19.18 -6.18
N LEU A 638 14.58 20.19 -6.21
CA LEU A 638 14.94 21.58 -6.44
C LEU A 638 14.75 22.40 -5.15
N THR A 639 15.83 22.96 -4.63
CA THR A 639 15.83 23.72 -3.36
C THR A 639 16.23 25.16 -3.63
N LYS A 640 15.31 26.10 -3.36
CA LYS A 640 15.47 27.55 -3.57
C LYS A 640 15.72 27.99 -5.04
N ALA A 641 15.60 27.07 -6.00
CA ALA A 641 15.79 27.36 -7.42
C ALA A 641 14.77 28.38 -7.99
N HIS A 642 15.22 29.14 -9.00
CA HIS A 642 14.54 30.27 -9.66
C HIS A 642 14.40 30.05 -11.18
#